data_AF-A0A0Q7AY46-F1
#
_entry.id   AF-A0A0Q7AY46-F1
#
_cell.length_a   1.000
_cell.length_b   1.000
_cell.length_c   1.000
_cell.angle_alpha   90.00
_cell.angle_beta   90.00
_cell.angle_gamma   90.00
#
_symmetry.space_group_name_H-M   'P 1'
#
loop_
_entity.id
_entity.type
_entity.pdbx_description
1 polymer ?
#
loop_
_entity_poly.entity_id
_entity_poly.type
_entity_poly.pdbx_seq_one_letter_code
_entity_poly.pdbx_strand_id
1 'polypeptide(L)'
;MGRPLSGRIKPTPTGFRADLPEATGSTRRIGGTFPDRDTAQAWLDDAIAAHQSGTPITHPRDWQTARHIDAAETAEARQQAPANQSMPGGDAEGGGGRGDAVSAVSQETDAPATFRAVASAYLRERYVLGHQAGGDREIAERDLLDKLDRAFFTARGLSPVTLTRDAYLSILCQWAGTETGPLNKRIPAHQVDNADFPRGYSAQGVRNHRQTLDKVLRYAWKVLGQPALFDPDTVETPKTDARKKAPKRAITLAETAAVAAHLHAVHQLTLWVLRLSGLRISECFGLHVADAAPVPDGSGRGLLVVARQGGRVFWERLPDGTLVARTEVDRVKTEQSVRLVPIPAALMRLIRLTIEIFHTDANGDVDPNTRLIPDLTGAGSGQGSFRAAFAKAAARAGLDVSSDLVDGCELPIPHDLRKTIGTDLAVAELPAWVRLRHLGHAAGTDVHHRHYLLDDPAAAPLLRVADALQATLDADLPAPVATRLVVPTLERCTAGNQSALARRADQIDAQLLEADWLITPTDAGTDLLDAAQVAAYLNMSAVTVRRWLRDGMLPSRPLPGGRADRRCAALADVEALRVALSDGTTMADLADELDYGAASLHQAAARLGLPLERRGRITLVPEQTRAGLTAWVARRRRLEADGYTHDQAAARLRVPVQTIRSLVRSGVLTALPTGTGERAYVTRPSVDQADLTGARSRRRRRSTARRDAA
;
A
#
# COMPACT_ATOMS: atom_id res chain seq x y z
N MET A 1 22.21 3.44 -23.40
CA MET A 1 22.84 4.23 -22.32
C MET A 1 21.72 4.83 -21.47
N GLY A 2 21.47 4.25 -20.28
CA GLY A 2 20.45 4.78 -19.36
C GLY A 2 20.84 6.17 -18.86
N ARG A 3 19.85 7.03 -18.56
CA ARG A 3 20.15 8.32 -17.91
C ARG A 3 20.81 8.05 -16.55
N PRO A 4 21.88 8.77 -16.19
CA PRO A 4 22.50 8.62 -14.87
C PRO A 4 21.46 8.87 -13.77
N LEU A 5 21.48 8.01 -12.75
CA LEU A 5 20.62 8.14 -11.58
C LEU A 5 20.92 9.47 -10.90
N SER A 6 19.97 10.40 -10.93
CA SER A 6 20.11 11.71 -10.29
C SER A 6 19.19 11.81 -9.08
N GLY A 7 19.80 12.14 -7.95
CA GLY A 7 19.11 12.51 -6.72
C GLY A 7 18.53 13.92 -6.79
N ARG A 8 17.71 14.28 -5.81
CA ARG A 8 17.16 15.63 -5.67
C ARG A 8 17.33 16.13 -4.25
N ILE A 9 17.80 17.37 -4.10
CA ILE A 9 17.82 18.09 -2.82
C ILE A 9 16.87 19.28 -2.92
N LYS A 10 16.03 19.48 -1.90
CA LYS A 10 15.11 20.61 -1.79
C LYS A 10 15.20 21.26 -0.41
N PRO A 11 15.22 22.60 -0.31
CA PRO A 11 15.03 23.27 0.97
C PRO A 11 13.62 23.00 1.52
N THR A 12 13.53 22.94 2.85
CA THR A 12 12.30 22.76 3.64
C THR A 12 12.32 23.72 4.84
N PRO A 13 11.19 23.98 5.51
CA PRO A 13 11.18 24.87 6.69
C PRO A 13 12.11 24.45 7.84
N THR A 14 12.50 23.18 7.90
CA THR A 14 13.29 22.61 8.99
C THR A 14 14.66 22.07 8.53
N GLY A 15 15.13 22.46 7.34
CA GLY A 15 16.41 21.99 6.78
C GLY A 15 16.31 21.63 5.29
N PHE A 16 17.03 20.60 4.83
CA PHE A 16 17.07 20.17 3.44
C PHE A 16 16.60 18.72 3.29
N ARG A 17 15.68 18.47 2.35
CA ARG A 17 15.23 17.12 2.00
C ARG A 17 16.02 16.60 0.81
N ALA A 18 16.71 15.47 0.98
CA ALA A 18 17.34 14.74 -0.12
C ALA A 18 16.57 13.44 -0.41
N ASP A 19 16.43 13.08 -1.69
CA ASP A 19 15.77 11.85 -2.12
C ASP A 19 16.35 11.26 -3.41
N LEU A 20 16.37 9.92 -3.50
CA LEU A 20 16.91 9.12 -4.60
C LEU A 20 15.93 7.98 -4.95
N PRO A 21 15.70 7.64 -6.24
CA PRO A 21 14.91 6.46 -6.60
C PRO A 21 15.49 5.17 -6.00
N GLU A 22 14.63 4.27 -5.52
CA GLU A 22 15.05 2.96 -4.96
C GLU A 22 15.81 2.10 -6.00
N ALA A 23 15.40 2.21 -7.26
CA ALA A 23 16.02 1.54 -8.38
C ALA A 23 15.95 2.41 -9.64
N THR A 24 16.81 2.13 -10.62
CA THR A 24 16.73 2.76 -11.94
C THR A 24 15.34 2.51 -12.55
N GLY A 25 14.56 3.58 -12.76
CA GLY A 25 13.18 3.50 -13.27
C GLY A 25 12.08 3.36 -12.20
N SER A 26 12.44 3.27 -10.91
CA SER A 26 11.46 3.22 -9.81
C SER A 26 10.76 4.56 -9.59
N THR A 27 9.45 4.51 -9.33
CA THR A 27 8.68 5.68 -8.86
C THR A 27 8.79 5.87 -7.35
N ARG A 28 9.26 4.86 -6.62
CA ARG A 28 9.54 4.95 -5.18
C ARG A 28 10.90 5.57 -4.94
N ARG A 29 10.96 6.46 -3.95
CA ARG A 29 12.15 7.24 -3.63
C ARG A 29 12.45 7.11 -2.14
N ILE A 30 13.68 6.75 -1.81
CA ILE A 30 14.21 6.80 -0.45
C ILE A 30 14.69 8.24 -0.23
N GLY A 31 14.38 8.83 0.92
CA GLY A 31 14.81 10.19 1.21
C GLY A 31 14.53 10.62 2.63
N GLY A 32 15.27 11.61 3.11
CA GLY A 32 15.23 12.11 4.48
C GLY A 32 15.37 13.62 4.55
N THR A 33 15.17 14.18 5.74
CA THR A 33 15.42 15.61 6.02
C THR A 33 16.68 15.74 6.86
N PHE A 34 17.52 16.69 6.48
CA PHE A 34 18.84 16.94 7.03
C PHE A 34 18.91 18.38 7.53
N PRO A 35 19.71 18.67 8.57
CA PRO A 35 19.78 20.00 9.16
C PRO A 35 20.31 21.05 8.17
N ASP A 36 21.29 20.68 7.35
CA ASP A 36 21.94 21.54 6.37
C ASP A 36 22.10 20.83 5.01
N ARG A 37 22.48 21.63 3.99
CA ARG A 37 22.61 21.17 2.61
C ARG A 37 23.78 20.22 2.43
N ASP A 38 24.86 20.40 3.17
CA ASP A 38 26.09 19.62 3.01
C ASP A 38 25.89 18.19 3.54
N THR A 39 25.21 18.06 4.68
CA THR A 39 24.78 16.77 5.23
C THR A 39 23.80 16.06 4.30
N ALA A 40 22.87 16.80 3.68
CA ALA A 40 21.94 16.26 2.69
C ALA A 40 22.66 15.77 1.42
N GLN A 41 23.68 16.51 0.99
CA GLN A 41 24.51 16.15 -0.17
C GLN A 41 25.37 14.92 0.11
N ALA A 42 26.01 14.86 1.28
CA ALA A 42 26.84 13.73 1.66
C ALA A 42 26.05 12.42 1.75
N TRP A 43 24.83 12.44 2.32
CA TRP A 43 23.96 11.26 2.28
C TRP A 43 23.58 10.88 0.85
N LEU A 44 23.31 11.87 -0.01
CA LEU A 44 22.92 11.62 -1.40
C LEU A 44 24.06 10.97 -2.19
N ASP A 45 25.29 11.41 -1.96
CA ASP A 45 26.49 10.87 -2.59
C ASP A 45 26.73 9.42 -2.15
N ASP A 46 26.63 9.14 -0.85
CA ASP A 46 26.75 7.78 -0.30
C ASP A 46 25.63 6.87 -0.82
N ALA A 47 24.40 7.39 -0.94
CA ALA A 47 23.26 6.64 -1.49
C ALA A 47 23.45 6.32 -2.99
N ILE A 48 24.02 7.25 -3.77
CA ILE A 48 24.35 7.01 -5.19
C ILE A 48 25.48 5.96 -5.30
N ALA A 49 26.52 6.05 -4.47
CA ALA A 49 27.61 5.09 -4.44
C ALA A 49 27.12 3.68 -4.04
N ALA A 50 26.23 3.59 -3.04
CA ALA A 50 25.61 2.34 -2.64
C ALA A 50 24.81 1.71 -3.79
N HIS A 51 24.00 2.52 -4.47
CA HIS A 51 23.23 2.07 -5.63
C HIS A 51 24.14 1.58 -6.78
N GLN A 52 25.22 2.31 -7.09
CA GLN A 52 26.16 1.96 -8.16
C GLN A 52 26.94 0.67 -7.85
N SER A 53 27.21 0.40 -6.57
CA SER A 53 27.91 -0.81 -6.11
C SER A 53 26.98 -2.01 -5.87
N GLY A 54 25.66 -1.83 -6.03
CA GLY A 54 24.67 -2.88 -5.75
C GLY A 54 24.46 -3.16 -4.26
N THR A 55 24.96 -2.29 -3.38
CA THR A 55 24.73 -2.39 -1.93
C THR A 55 23.42 -1.69 -1.55
N PRO A 56 22.70 -2.15 -0.50
CA PRO A 56 21.47 -1.49 -0.05
C PRO A 56 21.72 -0.04 0.36
N ILE A 57 20.87 0.88 -0.11
CA ILE A 57 20.94 2.29 0.30
C ILE A 57 20.56 2.40 1.78
N THR A 58 21.48 2.90 2.61
CA THR A 58 21.24 3.14 4.03
C THR A 58 20.14 4.18 4.23
N HIS A 59 19.17 3.88 5.09
CA HIS A 59 18.10 4.82 5.39
C HIS A 59 18.68 6.10 6.04
N PRO A 60 18.20 7.31 5.68
CA PRO A 60 18.76 8.58 6.16
C PRO A 60 18.98 8.68 7.67
N ARG A 61 18.05 8.14 8.46
CA ARG A 61 18.12 8.15 9.93
C ARG A 61 19.28 7.30 10.46
N ASP A 62 19.51 6.14 9.84
CA ASP A 62 20.55 5.21 10.25
C ASP A 62 21.92 5.75 9.83
N TRP A 63 22.00 6.35 8.64
CA TRP A 63 23.18 7.04 8.16
C TRP A 63 23.58 8.22 9.05
N GLN A 64 22.61 9.04 9.49
CA GLN A 64 22.86 10.13 10.45
C GLN A 64 23.38 9.60 11.79
N THR A 65 22.81 8.49 12.26
CA THR A 65 23.22 7.86 13.52
C THR A 65 24.64 7.34 13.43
N ALA A 66 25.00 6.64 12.34
CA ALA A 66 26.36 6.15 12.10
C ALA A 66 27.39 7.29 12.08
N ARG A 67 27.12 8.38 11.35
CA ARG A 67 28.04 9.53 11.32
C ARG A 67 28.19 10.25 12.65
N HIS A 68 27.14 10.29 13.47
CA HIS A 68 27.24 10.87 14.81
C HIS A 68 28.11 10.01 15.73
N ILE A 69 28.08 8.67 15.57
CA ILE A 69 28.96 7.76 16.29
C ILE A 69 30.41 7.97 15.84
N ASP A 70 30.69 7.97 14.53
CA ASP A 70 32.04 8.18 14.00
C ASP A 70 32.64 9.53 14.46
N ALA A 71 31.82 10.58 14.48
CA ALA A 71 32.25 11.90 14.95
C ALA A 71 32.54 11.93 16.46
N ALA A 72 31.75 11.20 17.26
CA ALA A 72 31.97 11.08 18.70
C ALA A 72 33.22 10.25 19.00
N GLU A 73 33.41 9.12 18.33
CA GLU A 73 34.62 8.27 18.46
C GLU A 73 35.88 9.01 18.01
N THR A 74 35.80 9.80 16.93
CA THR A 74 36.92 10.63 16.47
C THR A 74 37.24 11.76 17.47
N ALA A 75 36.22 12.34 18.11
CA ALA A 75 36.43 13.36 19.14
C ALA A 75 37.04 12.77 20.41
N GLU A 76 36.59 11.57 20.82
CA GLU A 76 37.10 10.84 21.98
C GLU A 76 38.55 10.36 21.75
N ALA A 77 38.86 9.85 20.54
CA ALA A 77 40.22 9.50 20.15
C ALA A 77 41.18 10.70 20.11
N ARG A 78 40.69 11.90 19.76
CA ARG A 78 41.47 13.15 19.83
C ARG A 78 41.67 13.64 21.26
N GLN A 79 40.72 13.39 22.16
CA GLN A 79 40.86 13.73 23.59
C GLN A 79 41.78 12.75 24.33
N GLN A 80 41.91 11.51 23.86
CA GLN A 80 42.77 10.49 24.45
C GLN A 80 44.21 10.45 23.90
N ALA A 81 44.56 11.30 22.92
CA ALA A 81 45.93 11.39 22.41
C ALA A 81 46.84 12.10 23.45
N PRO A 82 47.83 11.41 24.06
CA PRO A 82 48.67 12.02 25.08
C PRO A 82 49.65 13.04 24.48
N ALA A 83 49.62 14.26 24.99
CA ALA A 83 50.67 15.24 24.77
C ALA A 83 51.88 14.87 25.66
N ASN A 84 52.87 14.17 25.11
CA ASN A 84 54.29 14.42 25.41
C ASN A 84 55.26 13.56 24.59
N GLN A 85 56.13 14.23 23.82
CA GLN A 85 57.48 13.75 23.51
C GLN A 85 58.46 14.62 24.29
N SER A 86 58.95 14.09 25.41
CA SER A 86 60.21 14.48 26.05
C SER A 86 60.67 13.32 26.92
N MET A 87 61.73 12.66 26.47
CA MET A 87 62.58 11.67 27.14
C MET A 87 64.03 12.13 26.87
N PRO A 88 65.08 11.62 27.55
CA PRO A 88 65.17 10.66 28.67
C PRO A 88 65.99 11.30 29.83
N GLY A 89 66.31 10.68 30.97
CA GLY A 89 66.24 9.34 31.52
C GLY A 89 67.00 9.38 32.86
N GLY A 90 66.70 8.47 33.78
CA GLY A 90 67.38 8.39 35.06
C GLY A 90 66.88 7.22 35.87
N ASP A 91 67.82 6.34 36.21
CA ASP A 91 67.65 5.04 36.84
C ASP A 91 67.06 5.13 38.26
N ALA A 92 66.39 4.05 38.70
CA ALA A 92 66.78 3.27 39.88
C ALA A 92 65.60 2.46 40.47
N GLU A 93 66.02 1.39 41.13
CA GLU A 93 65.29 0.29 41.73
C GLU A 93 64.32 0.65 42.87
N GLY A 94 63.37 -0.27 43.12
CA GLY A 94 63.10 -0.69 44.50
C GLY A 94 61.70 -0.43 45.04
N GLY A 95 61.10 -1.51 45.57
CA GLY A 95 60.38 -1.42 46.84
C GLY A 95 58.86 -1.52 46.76
N GLY A 96 58.32 -2.51 47.47
CA GLY A 96 56.91 -2.81 47.54
C GLY A 96 56.10 -1.81 48.36
N GLY A 97 54.78 -1.90 48.22
CA GLY A 97 53.84 -1.10 48.99
C GLY A 97 52.41 -1.49 48.67
N ARG A 98 51.87 -2.44 49.45
CA ARG A 98 50.43 -2.60 49.66
C ARG A 98 49.90 -1.27 50.20
N GLY A 99 48.93 -0.68 49.50
CA GLY A 99 48.23 0.52 49.95
C GLY A 99 46.85 0.56 49.32
N ASP A 100 45.84 0.43 50.17
CA ASP A 100 44.46 0.77 49.91
C ASP A 100 44.36 2.17 49.29
N ALA A 101 43.73 2.25 48.12
CA ALA A 101 43.27 3.50 47.54
C ALA A 101 41.94 3.25 46.84
N VAL A 102 40.87 3.28 47.64
CA VAL A 102 39.53 3.63 47.16
C VAL A 102 39.63 5.07 46.68
N SER A 103 39.92 5.24 45.40
CA SER A 103 39.91 6.55 44.76
C SER A 103 38.50 7.13 44.86
N ALA A 104 38.41 8.19 45.67
CA ALA A 104 37.31 9.13 45.69
C ALA A 104 37.05 9.60 44.26
N VAL A 105 35.93 9.15 43.71
CA VAL A 105 35.31 9.76 42.53
C VAL A 105 34.89 11.15 42.96
N SER A 106 35.52 12.14 42.35
CA SER A 106 35.23 13.56 42.49
C SER A 106 33.71 13.80 42.48
N GLN A 107 33.22 14.37 43.58
CA GLN A 107 31.91 15.03 43.67
C GLN A 107 31.95 16.27 42.79
N GLU A 108 31.85 16.07 41.49
CA GLU A 108 31.86 17.16 40.51
C GLU A 108 30.65 17.00 39.59
N THR A 109 29.49 17.35 40.15
CA THR A 109 28.46 18.23 39.56
C THR A 109 27.20 18.15 40.44
N ASP A 110 27.00 19.12 41.33
CA ASP A 110 25.76 19.31 42.11
C ASP A 110 24.53 19.66 41.26
N ALA A 111 24.64 19.60 39.92
CA ALA A 111 23.53 19.84 39.03
C ALA A 111 22.57 18.62 39.06
N PRO A 112 21.29 18.80 39.42
CA PRO A 112 20.33 17.70 39.42
C PRO A 112 20.22 17.12 38.00
N ALA A 113 20.36 15.80 37.89
CA ALA A 113 20.34 15.14 36.58
C ALA A 113 19.05 15.46 35.81
N THR A 114 19.17 15.72 34.53
CA THR A 114 18.03 16.01 33.65
C THR A 114 17.10 14.79 33.54
N PHE A 115 15.82 15.02 33.23
CA PHE A 115 14.87 13.92 33.03
C PHE A 115 15.35 12.95 31.94
N ARG A 116 15.90 13.46 30.84
CA ARG A 116 16.47 12.65 29.75
C ARG A 116 17.60 11.73 30.21
N ALA A 117 18.50 12.22 31.07
CA ALA A 117 19.60 11.43 31.60
C ALA A 117 19.07 10.30 32.49
N VAL A 118 18.13 10.61 33.38
CA VAL A 118 17.48 9.61 34.26
C VAL A 118 16.69 8.58 33.46
N ALA A 119 15.92 9.00 32.46
CA ALA A 119 15.17 8.12 31.57
C ALA A 119 16.09 7.17 30.78
N SER A 120 17.20 7.69 30.25
CA SER A 120 18.20 6.89 29.54
C SER A 120 18.86 5.86 30.47
N ALA A 121 19.23 6.26 31.69
CA ALA A 121 19.79 5.38 32.70
C ALA A 121 18.79 4.27 33.11
N TYR A 122 17.53 4.63 33.34
CA TYR A 122 16.45 3.67 33.63
C TYR A 122 16.27 2.66 32.50
N LEU A 123 16.22 3.12 31.24
CA LEU A 123 16.07 2.22 30.09
C LEU A 123 17.29 1.29 29.95
N ARG A 124 18.51 1.81 30.15
CA ARG A 124 19.74 1.00 30.14
C ARG A 124 19.71 -0.06 31.24
N GLU A 125 19.42 0.34 32.48
CA GLU A 125 19.32 -0.60 33.60
C GLU A 125 18.28 -1.68 33.32
N ARG A 126 17.09 -1.27 32.87
CA ARG A 126 15.96 -2.19 32.66
C ARG A 126 16.18 -3.16 31.52
N TYR A 127 16.63 -2.68 30.37
CA TYR A 127 16.64 -3.45 29.12
C TYR A 127 18.03 -3.97 28.73
N VAL A 128 19.09 -3.27 29.10
CA VAL A 128 20.48 -3.69 28.81
C VAL A 128 21.00 -4.56 29.95
N LEU A 129 20.99 -4.05 31.18
CA LEU A 129 21.61 -4.73 32.32
C LEU A 129 20.68 -5.78 32.95
N GLY A 130 19.40 -5.46 33.10
CA GLY A 130 18.39 -6.37 33.63
C GLY A 130 17.89 -7.43 32.65
N HIS A 131 18.44 -7.45 31.42
CA HIS A 131 18.10 -8.38 30.34
C HIS A 131 16.59 -8.59 30.13
N GLN A 132 15.76 -7.56 30.39
CA GLN A 132 14.32 -7.70 30.16
C GLN A 132 14.01 -7.81 28.68
N ALA A 133 13.27 -8.86 28.31
CA ALA A 133 12.90 -9.13 26.93
C ALA A 133 11.98 -8.04 26.33
N GLY A 134 12.23 -7.71 25.07
CA GLY A 134 11.30 -7.00 24.18
C GLY A 134 11.79 -5.63 23.71
N GLY A 135 12.62 -5.62 22.65
CA GLY A 135 13.09 -4.37 22.02
C GLY A 135 11.94 -3.47 21.53
N ASP A 136 10.82 -4.04 21.10
CA ASP A 136 9.60 -3.27 20.77
C ASP A 136 9.11 -2.42 21.96
N ARG A 137 9.14 -3.01 23.15
CA ARG A 137 8.68 -2.34 24.36
C ARG A 137 9.66 -1.26 24.78
N GLU A 138 10.96 -1.52 24.65
CA GLU A 138 12.00 -0.53 24.89
C GLU A 138 11.85 0.66 23.95
N ILE A 139 11.67 0.44 22.65
CA ILE A 139 11.46 1.51 21.67
C ILE A 139 10.20 2.31 22.00
N ALA A 140 9.09 1.64 22.33
CA ALA A 140 7.85 2.33 22.70
C ALA A 140 7.97 3.14 24.00
N GLU A 141 8.64 2.61 25.04
CA GLU A 141 8.91 3.34 26.28
C GLU A 141 9.88 4.50 26.02
N ARG A 142 10.91 4.32 25.18
CA ARG A 142 11.85 5.37 24.77
C ARG A 142 11.16 6.50 24.01
N ASP A 143 10.36 6.18 23.00
CA ASP A 143 9.61 7.18 22.22
C ASP A 143 8.66 7.99 23.10
N LEU A 144 8.00 7.35 24.08
CA LEU A 144 7.15 8.01 25.06
C LEU A 144 7.97 8.96 25.95
N LEU A 145 9.10 8.50 26.47
CA LEU A 145 9.97 9.29 27.35
C LEU A 145 10.63 10.45 26.61
N ASP A 146 11.05 10.26 25.36
CA ASP A 146 11.58 11.32 24.49
C ASP A 146 10.50 12.35 24.11
N LYS A 147 9.24 11.91 23.94
CA LYS A 147 8.11 12.84 23.78
C LYS A 147 7.91 13.64 25.05
N LEU A 148 7.89 12.98 26.21
CA LEU A 148 7.66 13.61 27.51
C LEU A 148 8.77 14.61 27.87
N ASP A 149 10.02 14.23 27.64
CA ASP A 149 11.19 15.09 27.85
C ASP A 149 11.10 16.37 27.03
N ARG A 150 10.96 16.25 25.70
CA ARG A 150 10.93 17.39 24.78
C ARG A 150 9.70 18.27 24.98
N ALA A 151 8.52 17.66 25.14
CA ALA A 151 7.26 18.39 25.19
C ALA A 151 6.98 19.03 26.55
N PHE A 152 7.61 18.54 27.63
CA PHE A 152 7.26 18.96 28.98
C PHE A 152 8.48 19.31 29.84
N PHE A 153 9.40 18.37 30.08
CA PHE A 153 10.51 18.61 31.03
C PHE A 153 11.50 19.66 30.52
N THR A 154 12.10 19.43 29.35
CA THR A 154 13.04 20.38 28.74
C THR A 154 12.37 21.73 28.45
N ALA A 155 11.13 21.71 27.93
CA ALA A 155 10.39 22.93 27.61
C ALA A 155 10.04 23.79 28.84
N ARG A 156 9.94 23.20 30.03
CA ARG A 156 9.60 23.90 31.29
C ARG A 156 10.77 24.00 32.28
N GLY A 157 11.97 23.58 31.89
CA GLY A 157 13.13 23.55 32.78
C GLY A 157 12.94 22.64 34.01
N LEU A 158 12.15 21.57 33.87
CA LEU A 158 11.87 20.62 34.96
C LEU A 158 12.84 19.43 34.93
N SER A 159 13.07 18.85 36.11
CA SER A 159 13.78 17.61 36.33
C SER A 159 13.00 16.72 37.30
N PRO A 160 13.37 15.45 37.54
CA PRO A 160 12.74 14.63 38.57
C PRO A 160 12.81 15.24 39.97
N VAL A 161 13.82 16.08 40.24
CA VAL A 161 14.03 16.78 41.51
C VAL A 161 13.17 18.04 41.63
N THR A 162 12.90 18.74 40.52
CA THR A 162 12.11 19.98 40.53
C THR A 162 10.64 19.77 40.15
N LEU A 163 10.25 18.53 39.81
CA LEU A 163 8.88 18.20 39.47
C LEU A 163 7.97 18.32 40.70
N THR A 164 7.05 19.26 40.65
CA THR A 164 6.02 19.43 41.68
C THR A 164 4.83 18.52 41.45
N ARG A 165 4.02 18.32 42.50
CA ARG A 165 2.75 17.59 42.43
C ARG A 165 1.82 18.14 41.32
N ASP A 166 1.74 19.46 41.19
CA ASP A 166 0.85 20.12 40.21
C ASP A 166 1.35 19.95 38.78
N ALA A 167 2.67 20.04 38.56
CA ALA A 167 3.26 19.77 37.25
C ALA A 167 3.04 18.31 36.83
N TYR A 168 3.17 17.36 37.76
CA TYR A 168 2.85 15.96 37.52
C TYR A 168 1.37 15.74 37.21
N LEU A 169 0.45 16.39 37.95
CA LEU A 169 -0.98 16.32 37.66
C LEU A 169 -1.31 16.90 36.27
N SER A 170 -0.68 18.01 35.87
CA SER A 170 -0.84 18.60 34.54
C SER A 170 -0.44 17.62 33.41
N ILE A 171 0.65 16.85 33.60
CA ILE A 171 1.01 15.76 32.66
C ILE A 171 -0.14 14.76 32.52
N LEU A 172 -0.69 14.30 33.64
CA LEU A 172 -1.79 13.34 33.64
C LEU A 172 -3.07 13.91 33.00
N CYS A 173 -3.40 15.17 33.27
CA CYS A 173 -4.54 15.87 32.68
C CYS A 173 -4.39 16.02 31.16
N GLN A 174 -3.21 16.38 30.66
CA GLN A 174 -2.96 16.43 29.22
C GLN A 174 -3.05 15.04 28.56
N TRP A 175 -2.57 13.98 29.22
CA TRP A 175 -2.80 12.63 28.71
C TRP A 175 -4.28 12.22 28.76
N ALA A 176 -5.02 12.62 29.79
CA ALA A 176 -6.45 12.33 29.91
C ALA A 176 -7.33 13.13 28.94
N GLY A 177 -6.82 14.25 28.41
CA GLY A 177 -7.52 15.16 27.51
C GLY A 177 -8.23 16.30 28.23
N THR A 178 -8.22 16.32 29.57
CA THR A 178 -8.89 17.32 30.41
C THR A 178 -8.13 18.65 30.45
N GLU A 179 -6.87 18.67 30.04
CA GLU A 179 -6.07 19.87 29.79
C GLU A 179 -5.53 19.83 28.36
N THR A 180 -5.50 20.99 27.69
CA THR A 180 -4.89 21.10 26.37
C THR A 180 -3.38 21.33 26.51
N GLY A 181 -2.57 20.56 25.77
CA GLY A 181 -1.12 20.68 25.77
C GLY A 181 -0.40 19.70 24.83
N PRO A 182 0.92 19.80 24.74
CA PRO A 182 1.71 19.06 23.75
C PRO A 182 1.74 17.54 24.01
N LEU A 183 1.31 17.10 25.20
CA LEU A 183 1.21 15.70 25.55
C LEU A 183 -0.10 15.04 25.11
N ASN A 184 -1.11 15.82 24.68
CA ASN A 184 -2.35 15.26 24.13
C ASN A 184 -2.06 14.28 22.97
N LYS A 185 -3.06 13.43 22.66
CA LYS A 185 -2.99 12.52 21.52
C LYS A 185 -2.97 13.37 20.24
N ARG A 186 -2.00 13.12 19.34
CA ARG A 186 -1.98 13.78 18.03
C ARG A 186 -3.20 13.37 17.23
N ILE A 187 -4.02 14.34 16.86
CA ILE A 187 -5.17 14.16 15.97
C ILE A 187 -4.67 14.37 14.54
N PRO A 188 -4.86 13.40 13.62
CA PRO A 188 -4.53 13.58 12.21
C PRO A 188 -5.23 14.81 11.63
N ALA A 189 -4.57 15.56 10.73
CA ALA A 189 -5.11 16.81 10.19
C ALA A 189 -6.53 16.69 9.60
N HIS A 190 -6.84 15.56 8.96
CA HIS A 190 -8.16 15.28 8.39
C HIS A 190 -9.26 15.01 9.44
N GLN A 191 -8.93 14.95 10.73
CA GLN A 191 -9.85 14.71 11.85
C GLN A 191 -9.94 15.92 12.81
N VAL A 192 -9.16 16.98 12.57
CA VAL A 192 -9.10 18.15 13.47
C VAL A 192 -10.40 18.95 13.49
N ASP A 193 -11.15 18.96 12.39
CA ASP A 193 -12.44 19.67 12.27
C ASP A 193 -13.61 18.93 12.92
N ASN A 194 -13.40 17.68 13.36
CA ASN A 194 -14.43 16.92 14.05
C ASN A 194 -14.38 17.25 15.56
N ALA A 195 -15.26 18.16 15.98
CA ALA A 195 -15.36 18.65 17.37
C ALA A 195 -15.55 17.52 18.40
N ASP A 196 -16.02 16.34 17.96
CA ASP A 196 -16.28 15.18 18.81
C ASP A 196 -15.05 14.27 19.02
N PHE A 197 -13.90 14.58 18.42
CA PHE A 197 -12.73 13.71 18.53
C PHE A 197 -12.01 13.89 19.89
N PRO A 198 -11.87 12.84 20.71
CA PRO A 198 -11.28 12.99 22.03
C PRO A 198 -9.79 13.34 21.93
N ARG A 199 -9.40 14.43 22.61
CA ARG A 199 -8.01 14.92 22.69
C ARG A 199 -7.10 14.02 23.54
N GLY A 200 -7.69 13.26 24.45
CA GLY A 200 -7.01 12.39 25.40
C GLY A 200 -6.74 10.96 24.91
N TYR A 201 -5.87 10.26 25.63
CA TYR A 201 -5.72 8.81 25.55
C TYR A 201 -6.87 8.11 26.28
N SER A 202 -7.09 6.82 25.98
CA SER A 202 -8.02 6.00 26.76
C SER A 202 -7.54 5.84 28.21
N ALA A 203 -8.43 5.55 29.15
CA ALA A 203 -8.06 5.30 30.55
C ALA A 203 -6.93 4.28 30.72
N GLN A 204 -6.90 3.22 29.92
CA GLN A 204 -5.80 2.26 29.93
C GLN A 204 -4.50 2.86 29.38
N GLY A 205 -4.59 3.69 28.34
CA GLY A 205 -3.44 4.42 27.78
C GLY A 205 -2.82 5.37 28.80
N VAL A 206 -3.65 6.15 29.51
CA VAL A 206 -3.20 7.04 30.60
C VAL A 206 -2.53 6.23 31.71
N ARG A 207 -3.16 5.13 32.16
CA ARG A 207 -2.55 4.23 33.17
C ARG A 207 -1.20 3.69 32.73
N ASN A 208 -1.05 3.26 31.48
CA ASN A 208 0.20 2.75 30.96
C ASN A 208 1.29 3.84 30.92
N HIS A 209 0.96 5.04 30.44
CA HIS A 209 1.90 6.16 30.40
C HIS A 209 2.32 6.61 31.80
N ARG A 210 1.36 6.73 32.72
CA ARG A 210 1.61 6.99 34.15
C ARG A 210 2.56 5.96 34.73
N GLN A 211 2.28 4.67 34.52
CA GLN A 211 3.13 3.60 35.06
C GLN A 211 4.59 3.71 34.56
N THR A 212 4.81 4.10 33.30
CA THR A 212 6.16 4.32 32.77
C THR A 212 6.82 5.53 33.42
N LEU A 213 6.11 6.66 33.55
CA LEU A 213 6.64 7.84 34.24
C LEU A 213 6.98 7.55 35.70
N ASP A 214 6.09 6.88 36.43
CA ASP A 214 6.27 6.53 37.85
C ASP A 214 7.51 5.66 38.05
N LYS A 215 7.79 4.74 37.12
CA LYS A 215 9.02 3.93 37.16
C LYS A 215 10.28 4.78 36.99
N VAL A 216 10.28 5.73 36.08
CA VAL A 216 11.42 6.64 35.87
C VAL A 216 11.64 7.55 37.09
N LEU A 217 10.57 8.11 37.66
CA LEU A 217 10.67 8.94 38.86
C LEU A 217 11.16 8.13 40.06
N ARG A 218 10.60 6.95 40.30
CA ARG A 218 11.06 6.04 41.37
C ARG A 218 12.51 5.60 41.16
N TYR A 219 12.94 5.40 39.92
CA TYR A 219 14.34 5.11 39.61
C TYR A 219 15.25 6.28 40.00
N ALA A 220 14.87 7.51 39.64
CA ALA A 220 15.58 8.73 40.06
C ALA A 220 15.72 8.80 41.59
N TRP A 221 14.62 8.61 42.32
CA TRP A 221 14.61 8.83 43.76
C TRP A 221 15.25 7.71 44.56
N LYS A 222 14.99 6.45 44.19
CA LYS A 222 15.43 5.28 44.97
C LYS A 222 16.77 4.72 44.52
N VAL A 223 17.09 4.79 43.23
CA VAL A 223 18.32 4.21 42.67
C VAL A 223 19.40 5.28 42.54
N LEU A 224 19.05 6.48 42.05
CA LEU A 224 20.00 7.58 41.92
C LEU A 224 20.07 8.50 43.15
N GLY A 225 19.30 8.21 44.20
CA GLY A 225 19.31 8.96 45.46
C GLY A 225 18.79 10.41 45.36
N GLN A 226 18.05 10.76 44.31
CA GLN A 226 17.52 12.11 44.14
C GLN A 226 16.37 12.37 45.12
N PRO A 227 16.26 13.58 45.70
CA PRO A 227 15.15 13.89 46.60
C PRO A 227 13.81 13.93 45.84
N ALA A 228 12.77 13.39 46.47
CA ALA A 228 11.39 13.43 45.97
C ALA A 228 10.63 14.60 46.62
N LEU A 229 9.96 15.43 45.80
CA LEU A 229 9.12 16.53 46.30
C LEU A 229 7.69 16.08 46.63
N PHE A 230 7.26 14.91 46.15
CA PHE A 230 5.94 14.33 46.38
C PHE A 230 5.96 12.82 46.12
N ASP A 231 4.93 12.12 46.59
CA ASP A 231 4.70 10.72 46.25
C ASP A 231 3.68 10.62 45.09
N PRO A 232 4.04 10.07 43.91
CA PRO A 232 3.14 9.87 42.78
C PRO A 232 1.88 9.08 43.14
N ASP A 233 1.95 8.18 44.13
CA ASP A 233 0.80 7.34 44.52
C ASP A 233 -0.30 8.18 45.20
N THR A 234 0.02 9.39 45.69
CA THR A 234 -0.93 10.36 46.27
C THR A 234 -1.64 11.23 45.24
N VAL A 235 -1.31 11.11 43.96
CA VAL A 235 -1.95 11.87 42.87
C VAL A 235 -2.97 10.98 42.17
N GLU A 236 -4.24 11.37 42.17
CA GLU A 236 -5.30 10.63 41.50
C GLU A 236 -5.14 10.68 39.97
N THR A 237 -5.43 9.57 39.27
CA THR A 237 -5.43 9.59 37.80
C THR A 237 -6.70 10.27 37.30
N PRO A 238 -6.62 11.34 36.50
CA PRO A 238 -7.80 12.01 35.96
C PRO A 238 -8.67 11.05 35.13
N LYS A 239 -9.98 11.26 35.18
CA LYS A 239 -10.93 10.58 34.29
C LYS A 239 -10.69 11.08 32.86
N THR A 240 -10.69 10.17 31.90
CA THR A 240 -10.42 10.50 30.50
C THR A 240 -11.68 10.95 29.80
N ASP A 241 -11.58 11.96 28.94
CA ASP A 241 -12.68 12.39 28.05
C ASP A 241 -12.87 11.44 26.86
N ALA A 242 -12.01 10.42 26.73
CA ALA A 242 -12.16 9.39 25.72
C ALA A 242 -13.48 8.61 25.91
N ARG A 243 -14.25 8.50 24.82
CA ARG A 243 -15.50 7.73 24.77
C ARG A 243 -15.28 6.32 25.33
N LYS A 244 -16.17 5.89 26.23
CA LYS A 244 -16.19 4.49 26.70
C LYS A 244 -16.37 3.58 25.48
N LYS A 245 -15.55 2.54 25.38
CA LYS A 245 -15.70 1.54 24.32
C LYS A 245 -17.06 0.88 24.43
N ALA A 246 -17.76 0.77 23.31
CA ALA A 246 -18.98 -0.02 23.28
C ALA A 246 -18.64 -1.50 23.53
N PRO A 247 -19.59 -2.30 24.05
CA PRO A 247 -19.43 -3.74 24.07
C PRO A 247 -19.20 -4.25 22.64
N LYS A 248 -18.44 -5.34 22.53
CA LYS A 248 -18.16 -5.99 21.24
C LYS A 248 -18.96 -7.28 21.16
N ARG A 249 -19.63 -7.50 20.03
CA ARG A 249 -20.32 -8.76 19.74
C ARG A 249 -19.34 -9.75 19.07
N ALA A 250 -19.51 -11.04 19.37
CA ALA A 250 -18.85 -12.13 18.67
C ALA A 250 -19.37 -12.23 17.22
N ILE A 251 -18.47 -12.36 16.23
CA ILE A 251 -18.85 -12.58 14.83
C ILE A 251 -19.27 -14.05 14.63
N THR A 252 -20.41 -14.28 13.99
CA THR A 252 -20.87 -15.65 13.71
C THR A 252 -20.02 -16.32 12.63
N LEU A 253 -20.13 -17.64 12.48
CA LEU A 253 -19.44 -18.35 11.39
C LEU A 253 -19.98 -17.93 10.02
N ALA A 254 -21.30 -17.74 9.89
CA ALA A 254 -21.92 -17.23 8.66
C ALA A 254 -21.42 -15.82 8.29
N GLU A 255 -21.33 -14.92 9.27
CA GLU A 255 -20.74 -13.58 9.06
C GLU A 255 -19.25 -13.69 8.69
N THR A 256 -18.51 -14.61 9.31
CA THR A 256 -17.10 -14.87 8.97
C THR A 256 -16.96 -15.33 7.51
N ALA A 257 -17.83 -16.22 7.04
CA ALA A 257 -17.86 -16.67 5.65
C ALA A 257 -18.22 -15.53 4.69
N ALA A 258 -19.15 -14.65 5.05
CA ALA A 258 -19.48 -13.47 4.26
C ALA A 258 -18.27 -12.51 4.14
N VAL A 259 -17.51 -12.30 5.22
CA VAL A 259 -16.24 -11.55 5.16
C VAL A 259 -15.21 -12.27 4.27
N ALA A 260 -15.09 -13.59 4.39
CA ALA A 260 -14.15 -14.39 3.60
C ALA A 260 -14.38 -14.25 2.09
N ALA A 261 -15.63 -14.16 1.63
CA ALA A 261 -15.99 -13.96 0.22
C ALA A 261 -15.42 -12.66 -0.39
N HIS A 262 -15.02 -11.69 0.44
CA HIS A 262 -14.39 -10.44 0.03
C HIS A 262 -12.88 -10.37 0.32
N LEU A 263 -12.28 -11.50 0.68
CA LEU A 263 -10.84 -11.68 0.88
C LEU A 263 -10.29 -12.61 -0.20
N HIS A 264 -9.02 -12.41 -0.58
CA HIS A 264 -8.31 -13.39 -1.40
C HIS A 264 -7.87 -14.61 -0.57
N ALA A 265 -7.52 -15.72 -1.22
CA ALA A 265 -7.21 -17.01 -0.58
C ALA A 265 -6.28 -16.92 0.64
N VAL A 266 -5.12 -16.27 0.53
CA VAL A 266 -4.16 -16.10 1.65
C VAL A 266 -4.77 -15.41 2.88
N HIS A 267 -5.61 -14.40 2.68
CA HIS A 267 -6.28 -13.72 3.80
C HIS A 267 -7.47 -14.54 4.34
N GLN A 268 -8.14 -15.34 3.51
CA GLN A 268 -9.14 -16.30 3.99
C GLN A 268 -8.51 -17.37 4.89
N LEU A 269 -7.35 -17.93 4.51
CA LEU A 269 -6.58 -18.81 5.38
C LEU A 269 -6.28 -18.14 6.72
N THR A 270 -5.76 -16.91 6.69
CA THR A 270 -5.44 -16.14 7.91
C THR A 270 -6.69 -15.96 8.79
N LEU A 271 -7.82 -15.62 8.17
CA LEU A 271 -9.11 -15.44 8.84
C LEU A 271 -9.55 -16.74 9.55
N TRP A 272 -9.57 -17.86 8.84
CA TRP A 272 -10.03 -19.14 9.37
C TRP A 272 -9.10 -19.70 10.44
N VAL A 273 -7.78 -19.58 10.27
CA VAL A 273 -6.81 -19.93 11.32
C VAL A 273 -7.13 -19.12 12.57
N LEU A 274 -7.20 -17.79 12.50
CA LEU A 274 -7.49 -16.97 13.67
C LEU A 274 -8.84 -17.29 14.33
N ARG A 275 -9.87 -17.50 13.50
CA ARG A 275 -11.24 -17.77 13.94
C ARG A 275 -11.40 -19.11 14.65
N LEU A 276 -10.65 -20.13 14.24
CA LEU A 276 -10.85 -21.52 14.69
C LEU A 276 -9.74 -22.05 15.61
N SER A 277 -8.60 -21.36 15.72
CA SER A 277 -7.50 -21.76 16.63
C SER A 277 -7.26 -20.76 17.77
N GLY A 278 -7.94 -19.60 17.72
CA GLY A 278 -7.81 -18.57 18.74
C GLY A 278 -6.41 -17.99 18.89
N LEU A 279 -5.55 -18.12 17.88
CA LEU A 279 -4.19 -17.58 17.91
C LEU A 279 -4.19 -16.06 17.98
N ARG A 280 -3.14 -15.48 18.55
CA ARG A 280 -2.86 -14.06 18.32
C ARG A 280 -2.47 -13.89 16.85
N ILE A 281 -2.78 -12.73 16.28
CA ILE A 281 -2.39 -12.44 14.89
C ILE A 281 -0.89 -12.64 14.65
N SER A 282 -0.03 -12.28 15.60
CA SER A 282 1.41 -12.53 15.47
C SER A 282 1.78 -14.01 15.52
N GLU A 283 1.10 -14.82 16.32
CA GLU A 283 1.33 -16.27 16.39
C GLU A 283 0.89 -16.94 15.08
N CYS A 284 -0.25 -16.53 14.52
CA CYS A 284 -0.76 -17.04 13.24
C CYS A 284 0.21 -16.79 12.08
N PHE A 285 0.78 -15.58 11.98
CA PHE A 285 1.80 -15.24 10.99
C PHE A 285 3.21 -15.80 11.30
N GLY A 286 3.41 -16.42 12.47
CA GLY A 286 4.63 -17.12 12.84
C GLY A 286 4.57 -18.63 12.59
N LEU A 287 3.44 -19.17 12.15
CA LEU A 287 3.34 -20.60 11.80
C LEU A 287 4.18 -20.89 10.57
N HIS A 288 4.94 -21.97 10.61
CA HIS A 288 5.63 -22.59 9.48
C HIS A 288 4.83 -23.77 8.94
N VAL A 289 5.17 -24.25 7.74
CA VAL A 289 4.50 -25.41 7.14
C VAL A 289 4.62 -26.64 8.04
N ALA A 290 5.79 -26.89 8.63
CA ALA A 290 6.00 -27.99 9.57
C ALA A 290 5.26 -27.86 10.90
N ASP A 291 4.77 -26.66 11.24
CA ASP A 291 4.02 -26.45 12.48
C ASP A 291 2.58 -27.00 12.38
N ALA A 292 2.10 -27.41 11.19
CA ALA A 292 0.79 -28.00 10.99
C ALA A 292 0.89 -29.49 10.66
N ALA A 293 0.41 -30.35 11.56
CA ALA A 293 0.45 -31.80 11.40
C ALA A 293 -0.94 -32.44 11.53
N PRO A 294 -1.29 -33.45 10.73
CA PRO A 294 -2.50 -34.24 10.95
C PRO A 294 -2.39 -35.11 12.20
N VAL A 295 -3.53 -35.39 12.82
CA VAL A 295 -3.63 -36.44 13.86
C VAL A 295 -3.64 -37.81 13.16
N PRO A 296 -2.83 -38.79 13.59
CA PRO A 296 -2.62 -40.07 12.92
C PRO A 296 -3.68 -41.10 13.31
N ASP A 297 -4.93 -40.67 13.45
CA ASP A 297 -6.07 -41.47 13.90
C ASP A 297 -7.15 -41.64 12.80
N GLY A 298 -6.87 -41.16 11.59
CA GLY A 298 -7.80 -41.20 10.45
C GLY A 298 -8.94 -40.18 10.53
N SER A 299 -9.07 -39.39 11.61
CA SER A 299 -10.15 -38.40 11.79
C SER A 299 -10.06 -37.20 10.84
N GLY A 300 -8.89 -36.99 10.24
CA GLY A 300 -8.58 -35.81 9.43
C GLY A 300 -8.37 -34.53 10.23
N ARG A 301 -8.46 -34.58 11.57
CA ARG A 301 -8.14 -33.46 12.47
C ARG A 301 -6.66 -33.08 12.36
N GLY A 302 -6.33 -31.86 12.78
CA GLY A 302 -4.96 -31.37 12.79
C GLY A 302 -4.52 -30.81 14.14
N LEU A 303 -3.23 -30.57 14.26
CA LEU A 303 -2.58 -29.87 15.36
C LEU A 303 -1.68 -28.77 14.82
N LEU A 304 -1.71 -27.61 15.48
CA LEU A 304 -0.79 -26.51 15.25
C LEU A 304 0.21 -26.42 16.39
N VAL A 305 1.50 -26.40 16.07
CA VAL A 305 2.61 -26.13 17.01
C VAL A 305 2.86 -24.63 17.05
N VAL A 306 2.48 -23.98 18.15
CA VAL A 306 2.60 -22.53 18.28
C VAL A 306 3.84 -22.19 19.09
N ALA A 307 4.95 -21.94 18.41
CA ALA A 307 6.23 -21.59 19.06
C ALA A 307 6.73 -20.17 18.71
N ARG A 308 6.29 -19.61 17.58
CA ARG A 308 6.88 -18.40 16.99
C ARG A 308 5.89 -17.26 16.86
N GLN A 309 6.41 -16.09 16.53
CA GLN A 309 5.61 -14.92 16.15
C GLN A 309 6.18 -14.26 14.90
N GLY A 310 5.30 -13.86 13.97
CA GLY A 310 5.67 -13.29 12.67
C GLY A 310 4.72 -12.19 12.17
N GLY A 311 4.91 -11.78 10.92
CA GLY A 311 4.01 -10.89 10.16
C GLY A 311 4.12 -9.39 10.48
N ARG A 312 5.11 -9.00 11.28
CA ARG A 312 5.56 -7.62 11.49
C ARG A 312 7.06 -7.63 11.80
N VAL A 313 7.66 -6.44 11.85
CA VAL A 313 9.01 -6.29 12.41
C VAL A 313 8.95 -6.39 13.93
N PHE A 314 9.84 -7.19 14.48
CA PHE A 314 10.13 -7.33 15.91
C PHE A 314 11.56 -6.84 16.15
N TRP A 315 11.76 -6.06 17.19
CA TRP A 315 13.09 -5.66 17.62
C TRP A 315 13.59 -6.62 18.68
N GLU A 316 14.64 -7.37 18.36
CA GLU A 316 15.35 -8.25 19.27
C GLU A 316 16.65 -7.62 19.73
N ARG A 317 16.95 -7.75 21.02
CA ARG A 317 18.20 -7.29 21.61
C ARG A 317 19.20 -8.44 21.62
N LEU A 318 20.32 -8.27 20.93
CA LEU A 318 21.43 -9.22 20.94
C LEU A 318 22.23 -9.12 22.26
N PRO A 319 23.06 -10.13 22.59
CA PRO A 319 23.86 -10.14 23.82
C PRO A 319 24.80 -8.93 23.98
N ASP A 320 25.24 -8.34 22.87
CA ASP A 320 26.08 -7.13 22.84
C ASP A 320 25.29 -5.83 23.09
N GLY A 321 23.97 -5.92 23.24
CA GLY A 321 23.08 -4.78 23.44
C GLY A 321 22.64 -4.08 22.16
N THR A 322 22.95 -4.61 20.97
CA THR A 322 22.42 -4.08 19.72
C THR A 322 20.96 -4.50 19.50
N LEU A 323 20.15 -3.64 18.90
CA LEU A 323 18.76 -3.95 18.51
C LEU A 323 18.73 -4.31 17.03
N VAL A 324 18.29 -5.52 16.72
CA VAL A 324 18.16 -6.01 15.34
C VAL A 324 16.69 -6.20 14.99
N ALA A 325 16.30 -5.68 13.84
CA ALA A 325 14.99 -5.91 13.27
C ALA A 325 14.91 -7.34 12.73
N ARG A 326 13.97 -8.13 13.24
CA ARG A 326 13.62 -9.45 12.73
C ARG A 326 12.18 -9.48 12.24
N THR A 327 11.92 -10.29 11.24
CA THR A 327 10.58 -10.51 10.68
C THR A 327 9.82 -11.61 11.42
N GLU A 328 10.54 -12.36 12.24
CA GLU A 328 10.08 -13.48 13.05
C GLU A 328 10.94 -13.62 14.32
N VAL A 329 10.34 -14.11 15.40
CA VAL A 329 11.03 -14.41 16.66
C VAL A 329 10.60 -15.79 17.18
N ASP A 330 11.57 -16.62 17.54
CA ASP A 330 11.40 -17.98 18.09
C ASP A 330 10.96 -18.00 19.57
N ARG A 331 10.39 -16.90 20.05
CA ARG A 331 9.87 -16.77 21.42
C ARG A 331 8.48 -16.18 21.41
N VAL A 332 7.53 -17.04 21.75
CA VAL A 332 6.29 -16.62 22.41
C VAL A 332 6.62 -16.03 23.80
N LYS A 333 5.73 -15.17 24.33
CA LYS A 333 5.97 -14.22 25.45
C LYS A 333 6.72 -14.80 26.68
N THR A 334 6.67 -16.11 26.90
CA THR A 334 7.45 -16.89 27.87
C THR A 334 7.81 -18.25 27.25
N GLU A 335 8.85 -18.95 27.75
CA GLU A 335 9.17 -20.32 27.31
C GLU A 335 7.99 -21.29 27.54
N GLN A 336 7.14 -20.99 28.52
CA GLN A 336 5.90 -21.72 28.82
C GLN A 336 4.76 -21.45 27.82
N SER A 337 4.96 -20.58 26.83
CA SER A 337 3.92 -20.19 25.87
C SER A 337 3.87 -21.08 24.62
N VAL A 338 4.84 -22.00 24.45
CA VAL A 338 4.82 -23.00 23.37
C VAL A 338 3.67 -23.96 23.63
N ARG A 339 2.80 -24.16 22.65
CA ARG A 339 1.60 -24.99 22.84
C ARG A 339 1.13 -25.67 21.58
N LEU A 340 0.45 -26.80 21.75
CA LEU A 340 -0.30 -27.49 20.71
C LEU A 340 -1.74 -26.99 20.70
N VAL A 341 -2.24 -26.65 19.51
CA VAL A 341 -3.62 -26.21 19.31
C VAL A 341 -4.33 -27.17 18.36
N PRO A 342 -5.32 -27.95 18.85
CA PRO A 342 -6.12 -28.83 17.99
C PRO A 342 -7.01 -28.00 17.07
N ILE A 343 -7.13 -28.44 15.82
CA ILE A 343 -7.93 -27.79 14.78
C ILE A 343 -8.87 -28.79 14.09
N PRO A 344 -10.07 -28.34 13.67
CA PRO A 344 -11.05 -29.20 12.99
C PRO A 344 -10.52 -29.69 11.65
N ALA A 345 -11.10 -30.80 11.16
CA ALA A 345 -10.69 -31.42 9.90
C ALA A 345 -10.82 -30.47 8.70
N ALA A 346 -11.84 -29.60 8.71
CA ALA A 346 -12.03 -28.60 7.68
C ALA A 346 -10.87 -27.58 7.59
N LEU A 347 -10.34 -27.14 8.74
CA LEU A 347 -9.18 -26.24 8.77
C LEU A 347 -7.89 -26.97 8.34
N MET A 348 -7.71 -28.24 8.73
CA MET A 348 -6.57 -29.03 8.27
C MET A 348 -6.59 -29.23 6.75
N ARG A 349 -7.78 -29.44 6.15
CA ARG A 349 -7.95 -29.51 4.70
C ARG A 349 -7.60 -28.19 4.00
N LEU A 350 -8.06 -27.05 4.54
CA LEU A 350 -7.70 -25.74 4.02
C LEU A 350 -6.17 -25.48 4.06
N ILE A 351 -5.52 -25.89 5.15
CA ILE A 351 -4.06 -25.78 5.31
C ILE A 351 -3.34 -26.64 4.27
N ARG A 352 -3.77 -27.89 4.06
CA ARG A 352 -3.18 -28.77 3.04
C ARG A 352 -3.32 -28.20 1.63
N LEU A 353 -4.51 -27.71 1.28
CA LEU A 353 -4.75 -27.06 -0.01
C LEU A 353 -3.87 -25.81 -0.18
N THR A 354 -3.67 -25.04 0.90
CA THR A 354 -2.73 -23.91 0.86
C THR A 354 -1.30 -24.37 0.59
N ILE A 355 -0.84 -25.44 1.26
CA ILE A 355 0.50 -25.99 1.06
C ILE A 355 0.67 -26.41 -0.41
N GLU A 356 -0.29 -27.13 -0.95
CA GLU A 356 -0.32 -27.57 -2.35
C GLU A 356 -0.22 -26.41 -3.34
N ILE A 357 -1.00 -25.35 -3.14
CA ILE A 357 -1.06 -24.23 -4.10
C ILE A 357 0.15 -23.29 -3.96
N PHE A 358 0.56 -22.97 -2.73
CA PHE A 358 1.51 -21.89 -2.49
C PHE A 358 2.92 -22.35 -2.15
N HIS A 359 3.06 -23.52 -1.52
CA HIS A 359 4.33 -23.99 -0.94
C HIS A 359 4.93 -25.19 -1.67
N THR A 360 4.16 -25.88 -2.50
CA THR A 360 4.65 -26.93 -3.38
C THR A 360 5.29 -26.31 -4.63
N ASP A 361 6.54 -26.67 -4.91
CA ASP A 361 7.25 -26.25 -6.09
C ASP A 361 6.91 -27.11 -7.33
N ALA A 362 7.58 -26.86 -8.46
CA ALA A 362 7.32 -27.60 -9.70
C ALA A 362 7.72 -29.09 -9.64
N ASN A 363 8.56 -29.48 -8.69
CA ASN A 363 9.00 -30.87 -8.48
C ASN A 363 8.09 -31.61 -7.48
N GLY A 364 7.17 -30.90 -6.83
CA GLY A 364 6.36 -31.44 -5.75
C GLY A 364 6.98 -31.28 -4.37
N ASP A 365 8.12 -30.59 -4.26
CA ASP A 365 8.83 -30.40 -3.00
C ASP A 365 8.20 -29.26 -2.18
N VAL A 366 8.21 -29.43 -0.85
CA VAL A 366 7.67 -28.46 0.11
C VAL A 366 8.76 -28.15 1.13
N ASP A 367 9.13 -26.87 1.28
CA ASP A 367 10.04 -26.44 2.35
C ASP A 367 9.28 -26.38 3.69
N PRO A 368 9.59 -27.26 4.66
CA PRO A 368 8.92 -27.26 5.96
C PRO A 368 9.15 -25.99 6.78
N ASN A 369 10.22 -25.23 6.52
CA ASN A 369 10.63 -24.05 7.29
C ASN A 369 10.13 -22.73 6.67
N THR A 370 9.35 -22.79 5.59
CA THR A 370 8.69 -21.59 5.09
C THR A 370 7.47 -21.27 5.95
N ARG A 371 7.12 -19.98 6.02
CA ARG A 371 5.91 -19.54 6.74
C ARG A 371 4.66 -20.12 6.08
N LEU A 372 3.78 -20.69 6.89
CA LEU A 372 2.52 -21.28 6.45
C LEU A 372 1.64 -20.26 5.73
N ILE A 373 1.55 -19.03 6.25
CA ILE A 373 0.87 -17.93 5.56
C ILE A 373 1.82 -17.34 4.52
N PRO A 374 1.52 -17.45 3.21
CA PRO A 374 2.40 -16.93 2.17
C PRO A 374 2.61 -15.42 2.28
N ASP A 375 3.83 -14.98 2.01
CA ASP A 375 4.11 -13.55 1.91
C ASP A 375 3.46 -12.94 0.68
N LEU A 376 2.85 -11.77 0.86
CA LEU A 376 2.31 -11.00 -0.25
C LEU A 376 3.37 -10.03 -0.80
N THR A 377 4.01 -9.24 0.08
CA THR A 377 4.88 -8.12 -0.34
C THR A 377 6.36 -8.28 0.00
N GLY A 378 6.73 -9.37 0.69
CA GLY A 378 8.09 -9.65 1.17
C GLY A 378 8.15 -10.01 2.66
N ALA A 379 9.35 -10.35 3.12
CA ALA A 379 9.59 -10.86 4.46
C ALA A 379 9.12 -9.89 5.56
N GLY A 380 8.37 -10.39 6.54
CA GLY A 380 7.91 -9.60 7.71
C GLY A 380 6.69 -8.71 7.48
N SER A 381 6.08 -8.77 6.31
CA SER A 381 4.82 -8.09 6.01
C SER A 381 3.65 -9.06 6.11
N GLY A 382 2.48 -8.60 6.59
CA GLY A 382 1.30 -9.47 6.65
C GLY A 382 0.19 -8.95 7.56
N GLN A 383 0.52 -8.66 8.83
CA GLN A 383 -0.50 -8.27 9.81
C GLN A 383 -1.22 -6.98 9.43
N GLY A 384 -0.46 -5.95 8.99
CA GLY A 384 -1.02 -4.67 8.57
C GLY A 384 -1.92 -4.80 7.33
N SER A 385 -1.46 -5.56 6.33
CA SER A 385 -2.21 -5.86 5.10
C SER A 385 -3.51 -6.60 5.42
N PHE A 386 -3.44 -7.65 6.25
CA PHE A 386 -4.62 -8.41 6.64
C PHE A 386 -5.61 -7.56 7.43
N ARG A 387 -5.16 -6.72 8.38
CA ARG A 387 -6.06 -5.81 9.11
C ARG A 387 -6.81 -4.86 8.19
N ALA A 388 -6.12 -4.27 7.21
CA ALA A 388 -6.73 -3.38 6.24
C ALA A 388 -7.71 -4.12 5.32
N ALA A 389 -7.34 -5.30 4.84
CA ALA A 389 -8.18 -6.14 3.99
C ALA A 389 -9.43 -6.63 4.74
N PHE A 390 -9.27 -7.08 5.99
CA PHE A 390 -10.38 -7.51 6.84
C PHE A 390 -11.38 -6.39 7.07
N ALA A 391 -10.92 -5.18 7.39
CA ALA A 391 -11.82 -4.03 7.57
C ALA A 391 -12.61 -3.73 6.28
N LYS A 392 -11.94 -3.71 5.13
CA LYS A 392 -12.58 -3.49 3.82
C LYS A 392 -13.57 -4.61 3.47
N ALA A 393 -13.21 -5.86 3.75
CA ALA A 393 -14.05 -7.03 3.50
C ALA A 393 -15.29 -7.04 4.39
N ALA A 394 -15.15 -6.71 5.68
CA ALA A 394 -16.27 -6.56 6.60
C ALA A 394 -17.25 -5.48 6.13
N ALA A 395 -16.75 -4.29 5.77
CA ALA A 395 -17.61 -3.23 5.23
C ALA A 395 -18.36 -3.68 3.96
N ARG A 396 -17.72 -4.45 3.07
CA ARG A 396 -18.36 -5.01 1.86
C ARG A 396 -19.40 -6.09 2.17
N ALA A 397 -19.20 -6.85 3.25
CA ALA A 397 -20.16 -7.84 3.75
C ALA A 397 -21.37 -7.20 4.47
N GLY A 398 -21.48 -5.86 4.49
CA GLY A 398 -22.52 -5.15 5.25
C GLY A 398 -22.26 -5.13 6.76
N LEU A 399 -21.05 -5.50 7.19
CA LEU A 399 -20.62 -5.44 8.58
C LEU A 399 -19.88 -4.11 8.80
N ASP A 400 -20.57 -3.11 9.36
CA ASP A 400 -19.99 -1.80 9.60
C ASP A 400 -18.88 -1.80 10.67
N VAL A 401 -17.63 -1.91 10.22
CA VAL A 401 -16.44 -1.81 11.08
C VAL A 401 -16.09 -0.36 11.49
N SER A 402 -16.84 0.64 11.02
CA SER A 402 -16.57 2.06 11.22
C SER A 402 -17.48 2.70 12.28
N SER A 403 -17.31 2.34 13.54
CA SER A 403 -17.86 3.04 14.73
C SER A 403 -19.39 3.24 14.83
N ASP A 404 -20.16 2.97 13.78
CA ASP A 404 -21.61 2.93 13.84
C ASP A 404 -22.02 1.60 14.47
N LEU A 405 -22.72 1.72 15.59
CA LEU A 405 -23.10 0.60 16.41
C LEU A 405 -24.20 -0.18 15.69
N VAL A 406 -23.94 -1.44 15.35
CA VAL A 406 -25.00 -2.39 14.99
C VAL A 406 -25.52 -2.96 16.32
N ASP A 407 -26.80 -2.74 16.62
CA ASP A 407 -27.45 -3.12 17.88
C ASP A 407 -26.70 -2.65 19.15
N GLY A 408 -26.07 -1.47 19.09
CA GLY A 408 -25.32 -0.93 20.23
C GLY A 408 -23.92 -1.53 20.43
N CYS A 409 -23.43 -2.37 19.51
CA CYS A 409 -22.13 -3.05 19.62
C CYS A 409 -21.13 -2.66 18.51
N GLU A 410 -19.83 -2.64 18.85
CA GLU A 410 -18.74 -2.53 17.86
C GLU A 410 -18.45 -3.90 17.21
N LEU A 411 -18.18 -3.92 15.90
CA LEU A 411 -17.73 -5.12 15.20
C LEU A 411 -16.28 -5.51 15.56
N PRO A 412 -15.95 -6.82 15.56
CA PRO A 412 -14.66 -7.32 16.01
C PRO A 412 -13.54 -6.98 15.02
N ILE A 413 -12.38 -6.55 15.55
CA ILE A 413 -11.12 -6.48 14.78
C ILE A 413 -10.46 -7.87 14.76
N PRO A 414 -9.44 -8.14 13.92
CA PRO A 414 -8.78 -9.45 13.90
C PRO A 414 -8.35 -10.03 15.27
N HIS A 415 -8.01 -9.17 16.23
CA HIS A 415 -7.70 -9.60 17.60
C HIS A 415 -8.93 -10.16 18.35
N ASP A 416 -10.13 -9.71 18.04
CA ASP A 416 -11.38 -10.14 18.67
C ASP A 416 -11.91 -11.47 18.10
N LEU A 417 -11.38 -11.96 16.96
CA LEU A 417 -11.65 -13.32 16.47
C LEU A 417 -11.26 -14.38 17.51
N ARG A 418 -10.17 -14.12 18.26
CA ARG A 418 -9.75 -14.95 19.39
C ARG A 418 -10.77 -14.97 20.54
N LYS A 419 -11.48 -13.86 20.77
CA LYS A 419 -12.54 -13.81 21.80
C LYS A 419 -13.79 -14.55 21.35
N THR A 420 -14.05 -14.52 20.04
CA THR A 420 -15.20 -15.18 19.41
C THR A 420 -15.11 -16.69 19.65
N ILE A 421 -13.99 -17.34 19.33
CA ILE A 421 -13.81 -18.76 19.64
C ILE A 421 -13.89 -19.06 21.14
N GLY A 422 -13.39 -18.18 22.01
CA GLY A 422 -13.54 -18.35 23.46
C GLY A 422 -15.01 -18.41 23.89
N THR A 423 -15.89 -17.72 23.17
CA THR A 423 -17.34 -17.75 23.37
C THR A 423 -17.93 -19.05 22.82
N ASP A 424 -17.58 -19.45 21.60
CA ASP A 424 -18.09 -20.71 21.00
C ASP A 424 -17.73 -21.93 21.84
N LEU A 425 -16.48 -22.01 22.32
CA LEU A 425 -16.05 -23.12 23.17
C LEU A 425 -16.80 -23.13 24.51
N ALA A 426 -17.22 -21.97 25.00
CA ALA A 426 -18.06 -21.87 26.20
C ALA A 426 -19.47 -22.41 25.94
N VAL A 427 -20.04 -22.07 24.77
CA VAL A 427 -21.35 -22.55 24.31
C VAL A 427 -21.33 -24.05 24.06
N ALA A 428 -20.22 -24.60 23.56
CA ALA A 428 -19.99 -26.04 23.41
C ALA A 428 -19.74 -26.78 24.75
N GLU A 429 -19.96 -26.11 25.90
CA GLU A 429 -19.86 -26.65 27.26
C GLU A 429 -18.51 -27.32 27.59
N LEU A 430 -17.43 -26.89 26.94
CA LEU A 430 -16.10 -27.44 27.21
C LEU A 430 -15.58 -26.98 28.59
N PRO A 431 -14.87 -27.86 29.34
CA PRO A 431 -14.33 -27.51 30.64
C PRO A 431 -13.47 -26.23 30.59
N ALA A 432 -13.60 -25.36 31.60
CA ALA A 432 -12.92 -24.06 31.62
C ALA A 432 -11.40 -24.18 31.44
N TRP A 433 -10.76 -25.20 32.04
CA TRP A 433 -9.33 -25.43 31.90
C TRP A 433 -8.91 -25.82 30.47
N VAL A 434 -9.74 -26.58 29.74
CA VAL A 434 -9.53 -26.92 28.32
C VAL A 434 -9.58 -25.64 27.47
N ARG A 435 -10.59 -24.80 27.71
CA ARG A 435 -10.75 -23.51 27.02
C ARG A 435 -9.55 -22.58 27.27
N LEU A 436 -9.13 -22.46 28.53
CA LEU A 436 -7.98 -21.64 28.92
C LEU A 436 -6.67 -22.20 28.33
N ARG A 437 -6.50 -23.53 28.24
CA ARG A 437 -5.32 -24.16 27.63
C ARG A 437 -5.28 -23.94 26.12
N HIS A 438 -6.39 -24.15 25.42
CA HIS A 438 -6.52 -23.86 23.98
C HIS A 438 -6.18 -22.39 23.67
N LEU A 439 -6.71 -21.47 24.48
CA LEU A 439 -6.42 -20.04 24.38
C LEU A 439 -5.08 -19.63 25.02
N GLY A 440 -4.21 -20.54 25.46
CA GLY A 440 -2.90 -20.20 26.04
C GLY A 440 -2.95 -19.23 27.24
N HIS A 441 -4.00 -19.32 28.06
CA HIS A 441 -4.22 -18.54 29.28
C HIS A 441 -3.90 -19.31 30.57
N ALA A 442 -3.76 -20.63 30.50
CA ALA A 442 -3.23 -21.46 31.58
C ALA A 442 -1.89 -22.08 31.13
N ALA A 443 -0.85 -22.00 31.97
CA ALA A 443 0.35 -22.78 31.76
C ALA A 443 0.00 -24.26 31.93
N GLY A 444 0.34 -25.09 30.94
CA GLY A 444 0.44 -26.53 31.22
C GLY A 444 1.53 -26.74 32.26
N THR A 445 1.37 -27.71 33.15
CA THR A 445 2.39 -28.08 34.13
C THR A 445 3.70 -28.59 33.48
N ASP A 446 3.77 -28.75 32.17
CA ASP A 446 4.92 -29.34 31.48
C ASP A 446 5.38 -28.52 30.29
N VAL A 447 6.53 -27.89 30.47
CA VAL A 447 7.31 -27.20 29.42
C VAL A 447 8.42 -28.12 28.88
N HIS A 448 8.49 -29.39 29.31
CA HIS A 448 9.61 -30.28 28.99
C HIS A 448 9.30 -31.65 28.39
N HIS A 449 8.07 -31.92 27.97
CA HIS A 449 7.86 -33.09 27.12
C HIS A 449 8.06 -32.72 25.66
N ARG A 450 9.33 -32.67 25.26
CA ARG A 450 9.80 -32.87 23.88
C ARG A 450 9.42 -34.25 23.30
N HIS A 451 8.45 -34.95 23.90
CA HIS A 451 8.06 -36.34 23.64
C HIS A 451 6.55 -36.64 23.71
N TYR A 452 5.66 -35.64 23.62
CA TYR A 452 4.23 -35.95 23.51
C TYR A 452 3.85 -36.33 22.07
N LEU A 453 3.91 -37.64 21.85
CA LEU A 453 3.33 -38.36 20.72
C LEU A 453 1.86 -37.97 20.54
N LEU A 454 1.39 -38.09 19.31
CA LEU A 454 0.00 -37.91 18.91
C LEU A 454 -0.98 -38.87 19.65
N ASP A 455 -0.43 -39.81 20.41
CA ASP A 455 -1.12 -40.84 21.22
C ASP A 455 -1.14 -40.53 22.73
N ASP A 456 -0.72 -39.34 23.18
CA ASP A 456 -0.76 -38.98 24.61
C ASP A 456 -2.21 -38.90 25.12
N PRO A 457 -2.61 -39.73 26.13
CA PRO A 457 -3.93 -39.67 26.74
C PRO A 457 -4.30 -38.28 27.29
N ALA A 458 -3.30 -37.46 27.67
CA ALA A 458 -3.52 -36.10 28.14
C ALA A 458 -3.90 -35.11 27.03
N ALA A 459 -3.69 -35.46 25.75
CA ALA A 459 -4.14 -34.68 24.59
C ALA A 459 -5.60 -34.99 24.20
N ALA A 460 -6.14 -36.14 24.59
CA ALA A 460 -7.51 -36.56 24.23
C ALA A 460 -8.60 -35.53 24.62
N PRO A 461 -8.56 -34.87 25.79
CA PRO A 461 -9.52 -33.80 26.11
C PRO A 461 -9.39 -32.56 25.23
N LEU A 462 -8.18 -32.27 24.72
CA LEU A 462 -7.94 -31.16 23.79
C LEU A 462 -8.52 -31.49 22.41
N LEU A 463 -8.40 -32.75 21.94
CA LEU A 463 -8.95 -33.15 20.64
C LEU A 463 -10.48 -32.99 20.55
N ARG A 464 -11.21 -33.05 21.68
CA ARG A 464 -12.65 -32.73 21.73
C ARG A 464 -12.96 -31.29 21.29
N VAL A 465 -12.00 -30.38 21.38
CA VAL A 465 -12.13 -29.02 20.84
C VAL A 465 -12.28 -29.07 19.31
N ALA A 466 -11.47 -29.87 18.62
CA ALA A 466 -11.55 -29.99 17.17
C ALA A 466 -12.91 -30.58 16.73
N ASP A 467 -13.43 -31.56 17.48
CA ASP A 467 -14.75 -32.16 17.22
C ASP A 467 -15.88 -31.15 17.42
N ALA A 468 -15.87 -30.41 18.54
CA ALA A 468 -16.86 -29.38 18.82
C ALA A 468 -16.85 -28.26 17.76
N LEU A 469 -15.66 -27.84 17.33
CA LEU A 469 -15.52 -26.84 16.26
C LEU A 469 -16.02 -27.39 14.92
N GLN A 470 -15.72 -28.64 14.57
CA GLN A 470 -16.23 -29.24 13.34
C GLN A 470 -17.76 -29.34 13.36
N ALA A 471 -18.36 -29.77 14.46
CA ALA A 471 -19.82 -29.81 14.61
C ALA A 471 -20.46 -28.42 14.46
N THR A 472 -19.80 -27.38 14.98
CA THR A 472 -20.28 -25.98 14.83
C THR A 472 -20.18 -25.52 13.37
N LEU A 473 -19.10 -25.89 12.66
CA LEU A 473 -18.96 -25.59 11.23
C LEU A 473 -20.06 -26.27 10.40
N ASP A 474 -20.33 -27.54 10.67
CA ASP A 474 -21.33 -28.33 9.95
C ASP A 474 -22.76 -27.82 10.20
N ALA A 475 -23.01 -27.27 11.39
CA ALA A 475 -24.30 -26.67 11.73
C ALA A 475 -24.51 -25.27 11.13
N ASP A 476 -23.47 -24.42 11.14
CA ASP A 476 -23.62 -22.99 10.85
C ASP A 476 -23.23 -22.58 9.42
N LEU A 477 -22.54 -23.46 8.67
CA LEU A 477 -22.06 -23.16 7.32
C LEU A 477 -22.67 -24.10 6.27
N PRO A 478 -22.84 -23.64 5.01
CA PRO A 478 -23.21 -24.51 3.91
C PRO A 478 -22.21 -25.67 3.76
N ALA A 479 -22.69 -26.88 3.49
CA ALA A 479 -21.86 -28.10 3.45
C ALA A 479 -20.55 -27.98 2.63
N PRO A 480 -20.54 -27.35 1.42
CA PRO A 480 -19.29 -27.15 0.67
C PRO A 480 -18.26 -26.29 1.42
N VAL A 481 -18.72 -25.27 2.17
CA VAL A 481 -17.85 -24.40 2.97
C VAL A 481 -17.47 -25.08 4.29
N ALA A 482 -18.41 -25.70 4.99
CA ALA A 482 -18.15 -26.42 6.24
C ALA A 482 -17.08 -27.51 6.08
N THR A 483 -17.04 -28.15 4.90
CA THR A 483 -16.10 -29.23 4.61
C THR A 483 -14.67 -28.72 4.40
N ARG A 484 -14.43 -27.66 3.63
CA ARG A 484 -13.08 -27.24 3.22
C ARG A 484 -12.67 -25.82 3.60
N LEU A 485 -13.61 -25.02 4.15
CA LEU A 485 -13.46 -23.59 4.45
C LEU A 485 -13.03 -22.72 3.26
N VAL A 486 -13.12 -23.27 2.05
CA VAL A 486 -12.94 -22.52 0.80
C VAL A 486 -14.22 -21.74 0.55
N VAL A 487 -14.12 -20.42 0.62
CA VAL A 487 -15.19 -19.51 0.24
C VAL A 487 -14.81 -18.90 -1.12
N PRO A 488 -15.60 -19.13 -2.17
CA PRO A 488 -15.33 -18.56 -3.49
C PRO A 488 -15.12 -17.05 -3.44
N THR A 489 -14.10 -16.55 -4.13
CA THR A 489 -13.74 -15.14 -4.15
C THR A 489 -13.33 -14.67 -5.54
N LEU A 490 -13.62 -13.42 -5.84
CA LEU A 490 -13.12 -12.74 -7.04
C LEU A 490 -11.74 -12.10 -6.79
N GLU A 491 -11.32 -11.97 -5.53
CA GLU A 491 -10.10 -11.26 -5.14
C GLU A 491 -8.84 -12.11 -5.36
N ARG A 492 -7.94 -11.65 -6.24
CA ARG A 492 -6.68 -12.34 -6.58
C ARG A 492 -5.58 -12.03 -5.57
N CYS A 493 -4.80 -13.05 -5.19
CA CYS A 493 -3.59 -12.93 -4.37
C CYS A 493 -2.28 -12.94 -5.19
N THR A 494 -2.35 -12.62 -6.48
CA THR A 494 -1.22 -12.63 -7.43
C THR A 494 -1.03 -11.27 -8.10
N ALA A 495 -1.74 -10.24 -7.63
CA ALA A 495 -1.71 -8.91 -8.22
C ALA A 495 -0.30 -8.27 -8.09
N GLY A 496 0.08 -7.39 -9.02
CA GLY A 496 1.46 -6.84 -9.03
C GLY A 496 1.88 -6.01 -7.81
N ASN A 497 0.99 -5.69 -6.86
CA ASN A 497 1.36 -5.16 -5.54
C ASN A 497 1.77 -6.26 -4.55
N GLN A 498 1.75 -7.52 -4.96
CA GLN A 498 2.08 -8.72 -4.20
C GLN A 498 3.22 -9.46 -4.91
N SER A 499 4.39 -8.82 -4.92
CA SER A 499 5.54 -9.20 -5.75
C SER A 499 6.08 -10.60 -5.46
N ALA A 500 5.82 -11.16 -4.27
CA ALA A 500 6.27 -12.51 -3.92
C ALA A 500 5.52 -13.59 -4.72
N LEU A 501 4.21 -13.45 -4.88
CA LEU A 501 3.36 -14.42 -5.58
C LEU A 501 3.21 -14.11 -7.08
N ALA A 502 3.41 -12.85 -7.49
CA ALA A 502 3.23 -12.41 -8.87
C ALA A 502 4.11 -13.17 -9.89
N ARG A 503 5.24 -13.77 -9.48
CA ARG A 503 6.10 -14.56 -10.38
C ARG A 503 5.46 -15.88 -10.81
N ARG A 504 4.57 -16.44 -10.00
CA ARG A 504 3.84 -17.69 -10.24
C ARG A 504 2.34 -17.43 -10.46
N ALA A 505 1.97 -16.22 -10.89
CA ALA A 505 0.58 -15.78 -10.94
C ALA A 505 -0.31 -16.74 -11.73
N ASP A 506 0.12 -17.13 -12.95
CA ASP A 506 -0.67 -17.99 -13.82
C ASP A 506 -0.88 -19.39 -13.22
N GLN A 507 0.16 -19.98 -12.62
CA GLN A 507 0.08 -21.28 -11.94
C GLN A 507 -0.87 -21.22 -10.74
N ILE A 508 -0.66 -20.24 -9.85
CA ILE A 508 -1.43 -20.10 -8.61
C ILE A 508 -2.91 -19.83 -8.95
N ASP A 509 -3.19 -18.92 -9.88
CA ASP A 509 -4.57 -18.59 -10.24
C ASP A 509 -5.27 -19.76 -10.92
N ALA A 510 -4.57 -20.57 -11.74
CA ALA A 510 -5.12 -21.79 -12.32
C ALA A 510 -5.49 -22.82 -11.24
N GLN A 511 -4.61 -23.07 -10.28
CA GLN A 511 -4.88 -24.00 -9.17
C GLN A 511 -5.99 -23.49 -8.24
N LEU A 512 -6.07 -22.18 -8.00
CA LEU A 512 -7.17 -21.58 -7.23
C LEU A 512 -8.51 -21.69 -7.96
N LEU A 513 -8.53 -21.57 -9.30
CA LEU A 513 -9.72 -21.78 -10.12
C LEU A 513 -10.16 -23.25 -10.08
N GLU A 514 -9.22 -24.19 -10.20
CA GLU A 514 -9.49 -25.64 -10.10
C GLU A 514 -10.08 -26.03 -8.74
N ALA A 515 -9.66 -25.35 -7.66
CA ALA A 515 -10.18 -25.57 -6.32
C ALA A 515 -11.51 -24.87 -6.01
N ASP A 516 -12.13 -24.18 -7.00
CA ASP A 516 -13.25 -23.24 -6.84
C ASP A 516 -13.02 -22.13 -5.79
N TRP A 517 -11.76 -21.84 -5.47
CA TRP A 517 -11.42 -20.83 -4.49
C TRP A 517 -11.41 -19.45 -5.13
N LEU A 518 -10.73 -19.33 -6.27
CA LEU A 518 -10.86 -18.18 -7.16
C LEU A 518 -11.99 -18.49 -8.15
N ILE A 519 -12.89 -17.54 -8.33
CA ILE A 519 -13.94 -17.63 -9.35
C ILE A 519 -13.79 -16.49 -10.35
N THR A 520 -14.36 -16.65 -11.55
CA THR A 520 -14.45 -15.55 -12.50
C THR A 520 -15.75 -14.76 -12.30
N PRO A 521 -15.83 -13.50 -12.77
CA PRO A 521 -17.07 -12.73 -12.68
C PRO A 521 -18.28 -13.45 -13.30
N THR A 522 -18.05 -14.21 -14.37
CA THR A 522 -19.06 -15.04 -15.03
C THR A 522 -19.59 -16.13 -14.09
N ASP A 523 -18.69 -16.84 -13.39
CA ASP A 523 -19.06 -17.89 -12.44
C ASP A 523 -19.82 -17.34 -11.22
N ALA A 524 -19.56 -16.08 -10.85
CA ALA A 524 -20.29 -15.38 -9.79
C ALA A 524 -21.74 -14.99 -10.19
N GLY A 525 -22.20 -15.38 -11.39
CA GLY A 525 -23.49 -14.96 -11.94
C GLY A 525 -23.57 -13.47 -12.21
N THR A 526 -22.42 -12.80 -12.29
CA THR A 526 -22.35 -11.38 -12.60
C THR A 526 -21.96 -11.24 -14.07
N ASP A 527 -22.89 -10.77 -14.90
CA ASP A 527 -22.63 -10.44 -16.31
C ASP A 527 -21.72 -9.21 -16.42
N LEU A 528 -20.54 -9.25 -15.81
CA LEU A 528 -19.59 -8.16 -15.75
C LEU A 528 -18.45 -8.44 -16.70
N LEU A 529 -18.30 -7.56 -17.68
CA LEU A 529 -17.19 -7.60 -18.62
C LEU A 529 -16.10 -6.62 -18.17
N ASP A 530 -14.86 -7.10 -18.09
CA ASP A 530 -13.71 -6.24 -17.91
C ASP A 530 -13.40 -5.42 -19.17
N ALA A 531 -12.48 -4.47 -19.08
CA ALA A 531 -12.18 -3.59 -20.20
C ALA A 531 -11.63 -4.31 -21.46
N ALA A 532 -11.04 -5.51 -21.32
CA ALA A 532 -10.55 -6.30 -22.45
C ALA A 532 -11.70 -7.07 -23.11
N GLN A 533 -12.59 -7.65 -22.31
CA GLN A 533 -13.79 -8.34 -22.78
C GLN A 533 -14.75 -7.36 -23.47
N VAL A 534 -15.01 -6.19 -22.89
CA VAL A 534 -15.81 -5.13 -23.53
C VAL A 534 -15.17 -4.66 -24.84
N ALA A 535 -13.84 -4.54 -24.87
CA ALA A 535 -13.11 -4.17 -26.08
C ALA A 535 -13.28 -5.22 -27.20
N ALA A 536 -13.16 -6.50 -26.88
CA ALA A 536 -13.43 -7.57 -27.82
C ALA A 536 -14.90 -7.56 -28.29
N TYR A 537 -15.84 -7.39 -27.36
CA TYR A 537 -17.28 -7.37 -27.64
C TYR A 537 -17.70 -6.22 -28.58
N LEU A 538 -17.10 -5.03 -28.39
CA LEU A 538 -17.39 -3.83 -29.20
C LEU A 538 -16.45 -3.67 -30.41
N ASN A 539 -15.51 -4.60 -30.63
CA ASN A 539 -14.44 -4.49 -31.63
C ASN A 539 -13.64 -3.16 -31.52
N MET A 540 -13.23 -2.81 -30.30
CA MET A 540 -12.50 -1.58 -29.97
C MET A 540 -11.17 -1.88 -29.28
N SER A 541 -10.31 -0.86 -29.16
CA SER A 541 -9.10 -0.98 -28.33
C SER A 541 -9.41 -0.92 -26.84
N ALA A 542 -8.79 -1.79 -26.05
CA ALA A 542 -8.92 -1.82 -24.58
C ALA A 542 -8.56 -0.47 -23.92
N VAL A 543 -7.66 0.32 -24.53
CA VAL A 543 -7.33 1.68 -24.06
C VAL A 543 -8.54 2.61 -24.11
N THR A 544 -9.33 2.54 -25.19
CA THR A 544 -10.54 3.38 -25.36
C THR A 544 -11.61 2.99 -24.36
N VAL A 545 -11.84 1.68 -24.20
CA VAL A 545 -12.81 1.15 -23.24
C VAL A 545 -12.45 1.50 -21.80
N ARG A 546 -11.17 1.35 -21.39
CA ARG A 546 -10.73 1.77 -20.04
C ARG A 546 -11.03 3.24 -19.78
N ARG A 547 -10.84 4.10 -20.78
CA ARG A 547 -11.19 5.51 -20.69
C ARG A 547 -12.71 5.69 -20.57
N TRP A 548 -13.52 5.01 -21.36
CA TRP A 548 -14.99 5.09 -21.27
C TRP A 548 -15.55 4.66 -19.92
N LEU A 549 -15.02 3.56 -19.37
CA LEU A 549 -15.37 3.11 -18.03
C LEU A 549 -14.98 4.15 -16.96
N ARG A 550 -13.82 4.81 -17.11
CA ARG A 550 -13.33 5.83 -16.19
C ARG A 550 -14.14 7.12 -16.26
N ASP A 551 -14.42 7.59 -17.48
CA ASP A 551 -15.08 8.87 -17.76
C ASP A 551 -16.61 8.78 -17.60
N GLY A 552 -17.15 7.58 -17.32
CA GLY A 552 -18.58 7.33 -17.10
C GLY A 552 -19.41 7.22 -18.38
N MET A 553 -18.79 7.20 -19.55
CA MET A 553 -19.47 6.99 -20.84
C MET A 553 -20.09 5.59 -20.95
N LEU A 554 -19.48 4.61 -20.30
CA LEU A 554 -20.07 3.30 -20.06
C LEU A 554 -20.28 3.17 -18.53
N PRO A 555 -21.51 2.95 -18.05
CA PRO A 555 -21.78 2.70 -16.64
C PRO A 555 -20.83 1.62 -16.12
N SER A 556 -20.15 1.91 -15.02
CA SER A 556 -19.07 1.07 -14.57
C SER A 556 -18.95 1.03 -13.06
N ARG A 557 -18.49 -0.12 -12.57
CA ARG A 557 -18.19 -0.36 -11.17
C ARG A 557 -16.74 -0.84 -11.03
N PRO A 558 -16.10 -0.69 -9.86
CA PRO A 558 -14.78 -1.28 -9.63
C PRO A 558 -14.83 -2.77 -9.93
N LEU A 559 -13.85 -3.27 -10.70
CA LEU A 559 -13.76 -4.69 -11.01
C LEU A 559 -13.57 -5.46 -9.68
N PRO A 560 -14.48 -6.36 -9.30
CA PRO A 560 -14.30 -7.19 -8.11
C PRO A 560 -12.95 -7.92 -8.20
N GLY A 561 -12.13 -7.87 -7.15
CA GLY A 561 -10.78 -8.42 -7.18
C GLY A 561 -9.74 -7.75 -8.07
N GLY A 562 -10.14 -6.72 -8.81
CA GLY A 562 -9.24 -5.88 -9.56
C GLY A 562 -8.51 -4.85 -8.70
N ARG A 563 -7.47 -4.25 -9.27
CA ARG A 563 -6.91 -3.00 -8.72
C ARG A 563 -7.99 -1.92 -8.66
N ALA A 564 -7.86 -0.97 -7.75
CA ALA A 564 -8.85 0.09 -7.54
C ALA A 564 -9.14 0.95 -8.79
N ASP A 565 -8.20 0.99 -9.74
CA ASP A 565 -8.32 1.70 -11.02
C ASP A 565 -8.95 0.84 -12.14
N ARG A 566 -9.09 -0.47 -11.93
CA ARG A 566 -9.76 -1.37 -12.88
C ARG A 566 -11.27 -1.33 -12.65
N ARG A 567 -12.01 -1.17 -13.74
CA ARG A 567 -13.46 -1.07 -13.75
C ARG A 567 -14.02 -2.11 -14.71
N CYS A 568 -15.24 -2.56 -14.46
CA CYS A 568 -16.04 -3.40 -15.34
C CYS A 568 -17.40 -2.75 -15.61
N ALA A 569 -18.08 -3.22 -16.66
CA ALA A 569 -19.44 -2.83 -17.01
C ALA A 569 -20.34 -4.06 -17.08
N ALA A 570 -21.65 -3.88 -16.89
CA ALA A 570 -22.59 -4.97 -17.11
C ALA A 570 -22.71 -5.26 -18.61
N LEU A 571 -22.89 -6.52 -19.00
CA LEU A 571 -23.12 -6.95 -20.38
C LEU A 571 -24.31 -6.19 -20.98
N ALA A 572 -25.40 -6.03 -20.23
CA ALA A 572 -26.57 -5.26 -20.65
C ALA A 572 -26.22 -3.80 -21.02
N ASP A 573 -25.35 -3.14 -20.24
CA ASP A 573 -24.90 -1.77 -20.55
C ASP A 573 -24.02 -1.73 -21.81
N VAL A 574 -23.20 -2.77 -22.00
CA VAL A 574 -22.33 -2.92 -23.18
C VAL A 574 -23.16 -3.20 -24.44
N GLU A 575 -24.20 -4.01 -24.32
CA GLU A 575 -25.17 -4.29 -25.39
C GLU A 575 -25.98 -3.06 -25.76
N ALA A 576 -26.49 -2.32 -24.78
CA ALA A 576 -27.17 -1.05 -25.01
C ALA A 576 -26.25 -0.06 -25.75
N LEU A 577 -24.98 0.02 -25.35
CA LEU A 577 -23.99 0.84 -26.03
C LEU A 577 -23.71 0.34 -27.46
N ARG A 578 -23.65 -0.97 -27.68
CA ARG A 578 -23.46 -1.56 -29.01
C ARG A 578 -24.62 -1.20 -29.94
N VAL A 579 -25.86 -1.36 -29.49
CA VAL A 579 -27.07 -0.98 -30.23
C VAL A 579 -27.02 0.50 -30.57
N ALA A 580 -26.73 1.35 -29.58
CA ALA A 580 -26.61 2.79 -29.78
C ALA A 580 -25.46 3.21 -30.72
N LEU A 581 -24.46 2.36 -30.93
CA LEU A 581 -23.37 2.57 -31.89
C LEU A 581 -23.73 2.02 -33.29
N SER A 582 -24.52 0.95 -33.38
CA SER A 582 -25.00 0.39 -34.66
C SER A 582 -26.14 1.18 -35.27
N ASP A 583 -26.89 1.94 -34.48
CA ASP A 583 -28.04 2.72 -34.93
C ASP A 583 -27.65 4.01 -35.69
N GLY A 584 -26.35 4.29 -35.87
CA GLY A 584 -25.87 5.46 -36.62
C GLY A 584 -24.72 5.14 -37.57
N THR A 585 -24.74 5.73 -38.77
CA THR A 585 -23.59 5.67 -39.69
C THR A 585 -22.43 6.46 -39.09
N THR A 586 -21.28 5.84 -38.89
CA THR A 586 -20.10 6.58 -38.42
C THR A 586 -19.46 7.36 -39.57
N MET A 587 -18.67 8.40 -39.24
CA MET A 587 -17.92 9.13 -40.25
C MET A 587 -16.90 8.24 -41.00
N ALA A 588 -16.41 7.17 -40.36
CA ALA A 588 -15.53 6.20 -41.00
C ALA A 588 -16.31 5.35 -42.01
N ASP A 589 -17.48 4.83 -41.64
CA ASP A 589 -18.32 4.04 -42.56
C ASP A 589 -18.76 4.89 -43.76
N LEU A 590 -19.15 6.15 -43.53
CA LEU A 590 -19.52 7.07 -44.60
C LEU A 590 -18.32 7.43 -45.49
N ALA A 591 -17.13 7.52 -44.91
CA ALA A 591 -15.89 7.76 -45.67
C ALA A 591 -15.60 6.59 -46.61
N ASP A 592 -15.73 5.36 -46.12
CA ASP A 592 -15.53 4.14 -46.92
C ASP A 592 -16.63 4.00 -47.98
N GLU A 593 -17.90 4.23 -47.62
CA GLU A 593 -19.04 4.22 -48.54
C GLU A 593 -18.87 5.22 -49.70
N LEU A 594 -18.42 6.44 -49.38
CA LEU A 594 -18.24 7.49 -50.36
C LEU A 594 -16.88 7.42 -51.07
N ASP A 595 -15.99 6.49 -50.70
CA ASP A 595 -14.59 6.44 -51.15
C ASP A 595 -13.92 7.83 -51.03
N TYR A 596 -13.92 8.37 -49.80
CA TYR A 596 -13.40 9.70 -49.49
C TYR A 596 -12.76 9.73 -48.10
N GLY A 597 -11.69 10.50 -47.91
CA GLY A 597 -11.01 10.54 -46.60
C GLY A 597 -11.90 11.13 -45.48
N ALA A 598 -12.04 10.42 -44.36
CA ALA A 598 -12.84 10.85 -43.20
C ALA A 598 -12.47 12.25 -42.68
N ALA A 599 -11.17 12.61 -42.69
CA ALA A 599 -10.72 13.95 -42.32
C ALA A 599 -11.26 15.05 -43.26
N SER A 600 -11.39 14.75 -44.56
CA SER A 600 -11.97 15.67 -45.53
C SER A 600 -13.47 15.80 -45.38
N LEU A 601 -14.19 14.71 -45.07
CA LEU A 601 -15.61 14.76 -44.75
C LEU A 601 -15.89 15.56 -43.47
N HIS A 602 -15.04 15.44 -42.44
CA HIS A 602 -15.12 16.28 -41.25
C HIS A 602 -14.97 17.77 -41.56
N GLN A 603 -13.98 18.13 -42.38
CA GLN A 603 -13.79 19.53 -42.80
C GLN A 603 -14.97 20.03 -43.64
N ALA A 604 -15.53 19.18 -44.51
CA ALA A 604 -16.70 19.50 -45.30
C ALA A 604 -17.93 19.74 -44.42
N ALA A 605 -18.21 18.84 -43.46
CA ALA A 605 -19.31 18.98 -42.51
C ALA A 605 -19.21 20.29 -41.73
N ALA A 606 -18.02 20.60 -41.18
CA ALA A 606 -17.77 21.85 -40.47
C ALA A 606 -17.97 23.08 -41.36
N ARG A 607 -17.52 23.05 -42.62
CA ARG A 607 -17.69 24.16 -43.57
C ARG A 607 -19.15 24.38 -43.98
N LEU A 608 -19.90 23.29 -44.13
CA LEU A 608 -21.31 23.31 -44.51
C LEU A 608 -22.24 23.56 -43.30
N GLY A 609 -21.69 23.65 -42.09
CA GLY A 609 -22.49 23.79 -40.86
C GLY A 609 -23.35 22.57 -40.56
N LEU A 610 -22.97 21.39 -41.07
CA LEU A 610 -23.74 20.16 -40.85
C LEU A 610 -23.46 19.60 -39.45
N PRO A 611 -24.49 19.24 -38.68
CA PRO A 611 -24.31 18.77 -37.31
C PRO A 611 -23.59 17.42 -37.28
N LEU A 612 -22.67 17.26 -36.34
CA LEU A 612 -22.00 15.99 -36.09
C LEU A 612 -22.17 15.65 -34.62
N GLU A 613 -22.55 14.40 -34.33
CA GLU A 613 -22.66 13.93 -32.95
C GLU A 613 -21.36 13.23 -32.56
N ARG A 614 -20.65 13.76 -31.58
CA ARG A 614 -19.41 13.17 -31.08
C ARG A 614 -19.68 12.30 -29.85
N ARG A 615 -19.37 11.01 -29.96
CA ARG A 615 -19.37 10.05 -28.85
C ARG A 615 -17.93 9.55 -28.62
N GLY A 616 -17.17 10.31 -27.83
CA GLY A 616 -15.75 10.04 -27.60
C GLY A 616 -14.88 10.28 -28.85
N ARG A 617 -14.36 9.21 -29.45
CA ARG A 617 -13.60 9.26 -30.72
C ARG A 617 -14.45 8.93 -31.94
N ILE A 618 -15.65 8.40 -31.73
CA ILE A 618 -16.58 8.06 -32.81
C ILE A 618 -17.39 9.32 -33.11
N THR A 619 -17.46 9.66 -34.39
CA THR A 619 -18.37 10.71 -34.86
C THR A 619 -19.50 10.02 -35.60
N LEU A 620 -20.70 10.10 -35.03
CA LEU A 620 -21.91 9.66 -35.69
C LEU A 620 -22.35 10.75 -36.66
N VAL A 621 -22.82 10.32 -37.83
CA VAL A 621 -23.28 11.18 -38.89
C VAL A 621 -24.80 11.08 -38.93
N PRO A 622 -25.54 12.10 -38.43
CA PRO A 622 -26.99 12.15 -38.58
C PRO A 622 -27.38 12.04 -40.06
N GLU A 623 -28.55 11.46 -40.36
CA GLU A 623 -28.99 11.23 -41.74
C GLU A 623 -29.02 12.53 -42.58
N GLN A 624 -29.39 13.66 -41.97
CA GLN A 624 -29.31 14.98 -42.61
C GLN A 624 -27.87 15.34 -43.03
N THR A 625 -26.90 15.08 -42.17
CA THR A 625 -25.48 15.35 -42.45
C THR A 625 -24.93 14.37 -43.48
N ARG A 626 -25.37 13.11 -43.42
CA ARG A 626 -25.03 12.09 -44.42
C ARG A 626 -25.48 12.54 -45.81
N ALA A 627 -26.75 12.89 -45.96
CA ALA A 627 -27.30 13.39 -47.22
C ALA A 627 -26.54 14.64 -47.72
N GLY A 628 -26.23 15.59 -46.82
CA GLY A 628 -25.45 16.78 -47.15
C GLY A 628 -24.03 16.48 -47.63
N LEU A 629 -23.32 15.56 -46.97
CA LEU A 629 -21.98 15.13 -47.35
C LEU A 629 -21.97 14.33 -48.64
N THR A 630 -22.93 13.43 -48.84
CA THR A 630 -23.09 12.67 -50.09
C THR A 630 -23.34 13.60 -51.28
N ALA A 631 -24.24 14.58 -51.13
CA ALA A 631 -24.49 15.58 -52.15
C ALA A 631 -23.24 16.43 -52.45
N TRP A 632 -22.48 16.79 -51.40
CA TRP A 632 -21.23 17.52 -51.55
C TRP A 632 -20.16 16.72 -52.29
N VAL A 633 -19.94 15.44 -51.94
CA VAL A 633 -18.99 14.55 -52.64
C VAL A 633 -19.40 14.36 -54.09
N ALA A 634 -20.70 14.12 -54.36
CA ALA A 634 -21.21 13.97 -55.71
C ALA A 634 -20.99 15.23 -56.56
N ARG A 635 -21.28 16.42 -56.01
CA ARG A 635 -21.01 17.71 -56.67
C ARG A 635 -19.53 17.87 -56.98
N ARG A 636 -18.66 17.54 -56.01
CA ARG A 636 -17.21 17.67 -56.17
C ARG A 636 -16.66 16.74 -57.25
N ARG A 637 -17.11 15.48 -57.29
CA ARG A 637 -16.77 14.53 -58.36
C ARG A 637 -17.16 15.07 -59.74
N ARG A 638 -18.34 15.68 -59.87
CA ARG A 638 -18.75 16.34 -61.12
C ARG A 638 -17.81 17.49 -61.51
N LEU A 639 -17.49 18.39 -60.58
CA LEU A 639 -16.55 19.49 -60.83
C LEU A 639 -15.15 19.00 -61.27
N GLU A 640 -14.67 17.90 -60.68
CA GLU A 640 -13.38 17.28 -61.04
C GLU A 640 -13.42 16.55 -62.39
N ALA A 641 -14.56 15.97 -62.76
CA ALA A 641 -14.79 15.38 -64.07
C ALA A 641 -14.89 16.46 -65.17
N ASP A 642 -15.65 17.53 -64.93
CA ASP A 642 -15.98 18.54 -65.95
C ASP A 642 -14.93 19.65 -66.06
N GLY A 643 -14.07 19.81 -65.05
CA GLY A 643 -13.17 20.95 -64.93
C GLY A 643 -11.75 20.64 -64.50
N TYR A 644 -10.90 21.65 -64.64
CA TYR A 644 -9.60 21.73 -64.00
C TYR A 644 -9.67 22.73 -62.85
N THR A 645 -9.06 22.40 -61.71
CA THR A 645 -8.74 23.42 -60.70
C THR A 645 -7.83 24.50 -61.32
N HIS A 646 -7.84 25.71 -60.78
CA HIS A 646 -6.96 26.78 -61.30
C HIS A 646 -5.48 26.38 -61.33
N ASP A 647 -5.01 25.58 -60.37
CA ASP A 647 -3.62 25.09 -60.34
C ASP A 647 -3.36 24.06 -61.45
N GLN A 648 -4.30 23.13 -61.68
CA GLN A 648 -4.21 22.17 -62.78
C GLN A 648 -4.26 22.88 -64.14
N ALA A 649 -5.16 23.85 -64.32
CA ALA A 649 -5.26 24.65 -65.53
C ALA A 649 -3.97 25.47 -65.76
N ALA A 650 -3.40 26.04 -64.70
CA ALA A 650 -2.13 26.76 -64.73
C ALA A 650 -0.97 25.86 -65.19
N ALA A 651 -0.87 24.65 -64.60
CA ALA A 651 0.13 23.66 -64.99
C ALA A 651 -0.06 23.21 -66.45
N ARG A 652 -1.30 22.92 -66.85
CA ARG A 652 -1.67 22.48 -68.20
C ARG A 652 -1.30 23.52 -69.26
N LEU A 653 -1.62 24.78 -69.01
CA LEU A 653 -1.34 25.91 -69.89
C LEU A 653 0.08 26.48 -69.73
N ARG A 654 0.86 25.96 -68.77
CA ARG A 654 2.21 26.44 -68.41
C ARG A 654 2.24 27.95 -68.14
N VAL A 655 1.31 28.43 -67.31
CA VAL A 655 1.21 29.82 -66.88
C VAL A 655 1.02 29.91 -65.36
N PRO A 656 1.33 31.05 -64.71
CA PRO A 656 1.00 31.24 -63.30
C PRO A 656 -0.51 31.22 -63.04
N VAL A 657 -0.93 30.77 -61.85
CA VAL A 657 -2.33 30.71 -61.40
C VAL A 657 -3.04 32.07 -61.48
N GLN A 658 -2.32 33.17 -61.24
CA GLN A 658 -2.86 34.53 -61.39
C GLN A 658 -3.28 34.84 -62.83
N THR A 659 -2.59 34.26 -63.81
CA THR A 659 -2.97 34.36 -65.23
C THR A 659 -4.28 33.63 -65.47
N ILE A 660 -4.48 32.43 -64.90
CA ILE A 660 -5.75 31.70 -65.00
C ILE A 660 -6.90 32.55 -64.44
N ARG A 661 -6.73 33.17 -63.27
CA ARG A 661 -7.73 34.09 -62.69
C ARG A 661 -8.04 35.27 -63.60
N SER A 662 -7.03 35.83 -64.27
CA SER A 662 -7.22 36.91 -65.24
C SER A 662 -7.98 36.43 -66.48
N LEU A 663 -7.67 35.23 -66.99
CA LEU A 663 -8.34 34.64 -68.15
C LEU A 663 -9.80 34.29 -67.87
N VAL A 664 -10.10 33.86 -66.63
CA VAL A 664 -11.49 33.70 -66.16
C VAL A 664 -12.21 35.04 -66.14
N ARG A 665 -11.59 36.09 -65.57
CA ARG A 665 -12.19 37.43 -65.50
C ARG A 665 -12.43 38.05 -66.89
N SER A 666 -11.56 37.78 -67.85
CA SER A 666 -11.70 38.26 -69.22
C SER A 666 -12.64 37.38 -70.08
N GLY A 667 -13.24 36.33 -69.51
CA GLY A 667 -14.14 35.42 -70.23
C GLY A 667 -13.47 34.44 -71.18
N VAL A 668 -12.13 34.35 -71.18
CA VAL A 668 -11.37 33.42 -72.03
C VAL A 668 -11.44 31.99 -71.49
N LEU A 669 -11.39 31.84 -70.17
CA LEU A 669 -11.68 30.56 -69.50
C LEU A 669 -13.08 30.64 -68.88
N THR A 670 -13.88 29.59 -69.07
CA THR A 670 -15.23 29.53 -68.50
C THR A 670 -15.15 28.92 -67.12
N ALA A 671 -15.50 29.69 -66.08
CA ALA A 671 -15.57 29.18 -64.71
C ALA A 671 -16.76 28.22 -64.54
N LEU A 672 -16.55 27.14 -63.79
CA LEU A 672 -17.63 26.29 -63.31
C LEU A 672 -18.25 26.88 -62.02
N PRO A 673 -19.56 26.74 -61.79
CA PRO A 673 -20.23 27.26 -60.61
C PRO A 673 -19.82 26.49 -59.35
N THR A 674 -18.91 27.05 -58.56
CA THR A 674 -18.42 26.50 -57.28
C THR A 674 -19.13 27.13 -56.09
N GLY A 675 -19.31 26.40 -55.00
CA GLY A 675 -19.86 26.94 -53.75
C GLY A 675 -18.89 27.88 -53.03
N THR A 676 -19.41 28.66 -52.08
CA THR A 676 -18.60 29.56 -51.24
C THR A 676 -17.53 28.75 -50.47
N GLY A 677 -16.25 29.12 -50.65
CA GLY A 677 -15.13 28.45 -49.97
C GLY A 677 -14.64 27.15 -50.63
N GLU A 678 -15.17 26.77 -51.79
CA GLU A 678 -14.63 25.68 -52.61
C GLU A 678 -13.49 26.17 -53.50
N ARG A 679 -12.65 25.25 -53.98
CA ARG A 679 -11.62 25.58 -54.98
C ARG A 679 -12.33 26.02 -56.26
N ALA A 680 -11.82 27.06 -56.91
CA ALA A 680 -12.35 27.50 -58.21
C ALA A 680 -11.93 26.53 -59.32
N TYR A 681 -12.90 26.17 -60.17
CA TYR A 681 -12.70 25.30 -61.34
C TYR A 681 -13.02 26.05 -62.62
N VAL A 682 -12.33 25.68 -63.70
CA VAL A 682 -12.61 26.11 -65.07
C VAL A 682 -12.95 24.90 -65.92
N THR A 683 -13.84 25.05 -66.90
CA THR A 683 -14.25 23.94 -67.78
C THR A 683 -13.06 23.41 -68.57
N ARG A 684 -12.95 22.08 -68.70
CA ARG A 684 -11.88 21.45 -69.50
C ARG A 684 -11.85 21.94 -70.95
N PRO A 685 -13.00 22.04 -71.67
CA PRO A 685 -12.99 22.54 -73.05
C PRO A 685 -12.41 23.95 -73.17
N SER A 686 -12.72 24.86 -72.23
CA SER A 686 -12.17 26.22 -72.29
C SER A 686 -10.66 26.25 -72.08
N VAL A 687 -10.10 25.34 -71.27
CA VAL A 687 -8.66 25.19 -71.07
C VAL A 687 -7.99 24.56 -72.29
N ASP A 688 -8.59 23.52 -72.86
CA ASP A 688 -8.02 22.84 -74.03
C ASP A 688 -8.10 23.71 -75.31
N GLN A 689 -9.12 24.57 -75.44
CA GLN A 689 -9.26 25.53 -76.53
C GLN A 689 -8.43 26.81 -76.35
N ALA A 690 -7.95 27.09 -75.14
CA ALA A 690 -7.16 28.28 -74.86
C ALA A 690 -5.77 28.19 -75.51
N ASP A 691 -5.69 28.56 -76.78
CA ASP A 691 -4.43 28.63 -77.51
C ASP A 691 -3.61 29.87 -77.10
N LEU A 692 -2.73 29.67 -76.11
CA LEU A 692 -1.83 30.71 -75.63
C LEU A 692 -0.58 30.90 -76.50
N THR A 693 -0.42 30.14 -77.60
CA THR A 693 0.74 30.33 -78.50
C THR A 693 0.73 31.73 -79.14
N GLY A 694 -0.45 32.28 -79.44
CA GLY A 694 -0.62 33.65 -79.93
C GLY A 694 -0.32 34.75 -78.90
N ALA A 695 -0.54 34.50 -77.61
CA ALA A 695 -0.25 35.45 -76.54
C ALA A 695 1.26 35.51 -76.20
N ARG A 696 1.94 34.36 -76.27
CA ARG A 696 3.40 34.27 -76.08
C ARG A 696 4.18 34.96 -77.20
N SER A 697 3.73 34.84 -78.46
CA SER A 697 4.39 35.52 -79.60
C SER A 697 4.26 37.05 -79.53
N ARG A 698 3.11 37.59 -79.13
CA ARG A 698 2.92 39.04 -78.93
C ARG A 698 3.73 39.61 -77.78
N ARG A 699 3.86 38.87 -76.66
CA ARG A 699 4.66 39.32 -75.50
C ARG A 699 6.16 39.27 -75.79
N ARG A 700 6.62 38.25 -76.54
CA ARG A 700 8.01 38.19 -77.03
C ARG A 700 8.30 39.36 -77.97
N ARG A 701 7.42 39.66 -78.95
CA ARG A 701 7.57 40.85 -79.82
C ARG A 701 7.60 42.18 -79.04
N ARG A 702 6.76 42.35 -78.01
CA ARG A 702 6.80 43.55 -77.15
C ARG A 702 8.04 43.62 -76.26
N SER A 703 8.58 42.49 -75.78
CA SER A 703 9.84 42.52 -75.03
C SER A 703 11.04 42.77 -75.92
N THR A 704 11.05 42.28 -77.17
CA THR A 704 12.10 42.58 -78.15
C THR A 704 12.05 44.07 -78.52
N ALA A 705 10.87 44.58 -78.89
CA ALA A 705 10.70 46.01 -79.22
C ALA A 705 11.07 46.98 -78.08
N ARG A 706 10.94 46.57 -76.82
CA ARG A 706 11.32 47.38 -75.65
C ARG A 706 12.79 47.25 -75.27
N ARG A 707 13.45 46.17 -75.71
CA ARG A 707 14.90 45.93 -75.56
C ARG A 707 15.68 46.54 -76.72
N ASP A 708 15.03 46.73 -77.88
CA ASP A 708 15.59 47.44 -79.04
C ASP A 708 15.41 48.98 -78.92
N ALA A 709 14.58 49.45 -77.98
CA ALA A 709 14.31 50.87 -77.73
C ALA A 709 15.01 51.43 -76.46
N ALA A 710 15.79 50.61 -75.76
CA ALA A 710 16.60 50.97 -74.60
C ALA A 710 18.05 50.57 -74.89
#